data_AF-A0A4P7YXW3-F1
#
_entry.id   AF-A0A4P7YXW3-F1
#
_cell.length_a   1.000
_cell.length_b   1.000
_cell.length_c   1.000
_cell.angle_alpha   90.00
_cell.angle_beta   90.00
_cell.angle_gamma   90.00
#
_symmetry.space_group_name_H-M   'P 1'
#
loop_
_entity.id
_entity.type
_entity.pdbx_description
1 polymer ?
#
loop_
_entity_poly.entity_id
_entity_poly.type
_entity_poly.pdbx_seq_one_letter_code
_entity_poly.pdbx_strand_id
1 'polypeptide(L)'
;MRIAPCSPIPRLIHQTWKTRDVPPKFQTLQRSWIDRNPGFDYRFWSDEDIGRFIAEEHPALLPVFHGYVDPIARIDLARYLILRRFGGVYADLDFECLRPIDGLLEGRSFVVGLEPEEHGRLAKAVERGLPRILCPSFLASVPGHPFWDHLLGRLVEARSSADVLDATGPFLLTRAHADYDGARHEDGAAAVTVLPPELLYPVTKEDCWSGRLFDPVFWEQATRRAYAVHYWEGTWFRDAGFGAGFGAALPRQIAAVATDGRPEDARFSIKAEGLPLISCLMVTRGPKVELGAERGELLEFAIDGFARQTYPNRELVIVCDSPALPQDDPLERAIRAAHCPNIRLIRVNAAGREGGATLGELRNIAVDHAAGRYVCQWDDDDLYDPCRLQMQQRVLAVAGAQACLLGRWMIWWPAEDRLAVSCERDWEGSLLCEKAVMPRYPALRRGEDTPVVEQLRRSARVVRMDLPRLYTYVVHGANTFGASHFEVHWQIATARFGGDRCRAMLEEMGKRLPVEAYRRAALRKAEEMGADSAGADIEVEVAGHLGAATGLGSAVRGTVAALRASGLPVSVIDMPFAETHPVAMPAAPPAGSQTTGVGAFAVTLIHTNPDALRQSLNASRPDPQCPDRRLDPRRLSGRFTIGYWAWEASSGIPDPWRDCLPLVDEIWVPSSFTAAAVAPRLPVPVIAMPHAVAAPQASPAFDRQAFGIADGTVCFLFLFDATSNVTRKNPAGLIRAYRTAFPDASSDTLLIVKAKKLMDGECRALEALAGGRPDIRIINDPWTAERTAALMAACDAYVSLHRAEGFGLTVAEAMACGKPVIATAYSGTMDITTPDTAYLVPCRTTMLGADDGYYRRGTIWAEPDLEAAARLMRRVVSHPDEARAMGGRAADRMRTHFSPEAVGTRMRDRLSVLMASRLRTPVQPPLPPAAPTLEAGRGEDGSRRETERVLVLTPVKDSAAHLPRYLDLLGRLDHDPSRLSLGFLDGDSGDGTHDWLAARLPELRQRYRRVTLLRHDYGFRPEGPRWAPDIQRRREVLARSRNRLLSGALEDEDWVLWLDADLVDYPSDLLARLLAAGRDLVVPHCVLPDGRTFDLNSFRLTGEEDPRHLADGIFQSPHGAGRLYLDAFAHEGIVPLDGVGGTALLVRADLHREGLCFPPYSHRGYVETEGLAMMAKDMGVTAWGLPGLRVIHGA
;
A
#
# COMPACT_ATOMS: atom_id res chain seq x y z
N MET A 1 -27.48 53.03 26.65
CA MET A 1 -26.77 52.04 27.49
C MET A 1 -25.54 51.62 26.70
N ARG A 2 -24.32 51.98 27.14
CA ARG A 2 -23.07 51.68 26.41
C ARG A 2 -22.84 50.17 26.46
N ILE A 3 -22.72 49.52 25.30
CA ILE A 3 -22.45 48.08 25.18
C ILE A 3 -21.04 47.85 25.73
N ALA A 4 -20.92 46.95 26.72
CA ALA A 4 -19.66 46.51 27.30
C ALA A 4 -18.77 45.84 26.22
N PRO A 5 -17.43 45.83 26.38
CA PRO A 5 -16.56 45.07 25.48
C PRO A 5 -17.08 43.64 25.33
N CYS A 6 -17.17 43.15 24.07
CA CYS A 6 -17.84 41.92 23.65
C CYS A 6 -17.76 40.83 24.73
N SER A 7 -18.89 40.58 25.41
CA SER A 7 -18.98 39.43 26.31
C SER A 7 -18.75 38.16 25.49
N PRO A 8 -17.98 37.18 25.97
CA PRO A 8 -17.77 35.94 25.23
C PRO A 8 -19.10 35.18 25.09
N ILE A 9 -19.24 34.41 23.99
CA ILE A 9 -20.36 33.48 23.83
C ILE A 9 -20.40 32.54 25.06
N PRO A 10 -21.54 32.45 25.77
CA PRO A 10 -21.66 31.59 26.95
C PRO A 10 -21.24 30.15 26.69
N ARG A 11 -20.58 29.53 27.66
CA ARG A 11 -20.20 28.10 27.59
C ARG A 11 -21.40 27.21 27.92
N LEU A 12 -22.41 27.26 27.05
CA LEU A 12 -23.68 26.57 27.22
C LEU A 12 -24.09 25.94 25.89
N ILE A 13 -24.37 24.64 25.88
CA ILE A 13 -24.82 23.89 24.71
C ILE A 13 -26.30 23.57 24.86
N HIS A 14 -27.05 23.82 23.78
CA HIS A 14 -28.47 23.55 23.64
C HIS A 14 -28.73 22.52 22.55
N GLN A 15 -29.52 21.50 22.87
CA GLN A 15 -30.10 20.58 21.89
C GLN A 15 -31.58 20.32 22.22
N THR A 16 -32.35 19.91 21.22
CA THR A 16 -33.80 19.74 21.34
C THR A 16 -34.25 18.39 20.81
N TRP A 17 -35.31 17.84 21.40
CA TRP A 17 -36.03 16.69 20.88
C TRP A 17 -37.48 16.71 21.35
N LYS A 18 -38.32 15.89 20.74
CA LYS A 18 -39.74 15.82 21.09
C LYS A 18 -39.96 15.49 22.57
N THR A 19 -39.17 14.56 23.10
CA THR A 19 -39.24 14.10 24.49
C THR A 19 -37.83 13.91 25.07
N ARG A 20 -37.74 13.58 26.35
CA ARG A 20 -36.45 13.20 26.98
C ARG A 20 -35.95 11.81 26.57
N ASP A 21 -36.76 11.01 25.89
CA ASP A 21 -36.37 9.70 25.36
C ASP A 21 -35.81 9.85 23.93
N VAL A 22 -34.48 9.97 23.85
CA VAL A 22 -33.75 10.16 22.59
C VAL A 22 -33.42 8.80 21.97
N PRO A 23 -33.66 8.55 20.68
CA PRO A 23 -33.30 7.29 20.02
C PRO A 23 -31.78 6.98 20.16
N PRO A 24 -31.37 5.69 20.32
CA PRO A 24 -29.97 5.32 20.56
C PRO A 24 -28.98 5.92 19.56
N LYS A 25 -29.34 5.99 18.27
CA LYS A 25 -28.48 6.59 17.23
C LYS A 25 -28.15 8.07 17.50
N PHE A 26 -29.09 8.82 18.05
CA PHE A 26 -28.90 10.25 18.36
C PHE A 26 -28.30 10.47 19.75
N GLN A 27 -28.42 9.50 20.67
CA GLN A 27 -27.73 9.55 21.96
C GLN A 27 -26.20 9.57 21.79
N THR A 28 -25.66 8.80 20.83
CA THR A 28 -24.22 8.83 20.54
C THR A 28 -23.78 10.20 20.03
N LEU A 29 -24.55 10.82 19.13
CA LEU A 29 -24.26 12.14 18.59
C LEU A 29 -24.41 13.23 19.68
N GLN A 30 -25.45 13.14 20.50
CA GLN A 30 -25.62 13.99 21.68
C GLN A 30 -24.41 13.92 22.63
N ARG A 31 -23.96 12.72 22.98
CA ARG A 31 -22.79 12.52 23.86
C ARG A 31 -21.53 13.12 23.27
N SER A 32 -21.34 13.07 21.96
CA SER A 32 -20.18 13.72 21.32
C SER A 32 -20.08 15.21 21.66
N TRP A 33 -21.19 15.94 21.77
CA TRP A 33 -21.17 17.35 22.18
C TRP A 33 -20.82 17.55 23.65
N ILE A 34 -21.29 16.66 24.53
CA ILE A 34 -21.05 16.71 25.96
C ILE A 34 -19.59 16.35 26.26
N ASP A 35 -19.13 15.21 25.75
CA ASP A 35 -17.83 14.63 26.09
C ASP A 35 -16.66 15.43 25.50
N ARG A 36 -16.84 16.03 24.32
CA ARG A 36 -15.81 16.86 23.66
C ARG A 36 -15.69 18.27 24.21
N ASN A 37 -16.70 18.74 24.94
CA ASN A 37 -16.76 20.10 25.45
C ASN A 37 -16.99 20.10 26.98
N PRO A 38 -16.08 19.50 27.77
CA PRO A 38 -16.28 19.33 29.22
C PRO A 38 -16.36 20.66 29.99
N GLY A 39 -15.93 21.77 29.37
CA GLY A 39 -16.06 23.12 29.93
C GLY A 39 -17.39 23.83 29.64
N PHE A 40 -18.34 23.17 28.97
CA PHE A 40 -19.65 23.71 28.62
C PHE A 40 -20.75 23.04 29.44
N ASP A 41 -21.67 23.84 29.96
CA ASP A 41 -22.91 23.32 30.52
C ASP A 41 -23.80 22.78 29.39
N TYR A 42 -24.59 21.74 29.68
CA TYR A 42 -25.49 21.13 28.71
C TYR A 42 -26.96 21.33 29.12
N ARG A 43 -27.79 21.83 28.20
CA ARG A 43 -29.23 21.97 28.37
C ARG A 43 -30.01 21.32 27.24
N PHE A 44 -30.87 20.38 27.63
CA PHE A 44 -31.76 19.68 26.72
C PHE A 44 -33.19 20.20 26.86
N TRP A 45 -33.86 20.44 25.73
CA TRP A 45 -35.23 20.94 25.71
C TRP A 45 -36.17 19.93 25.04
N SER A 46 -37.22 19.55 25.76
CA SER A 46 -38.36 18.83 25.17
C SER A 46 -39.38 19.79 24.55
N ASP A 47 -40.31 19.29 23.73
CA ASP A 47 -41.42 20.09 23.20
C ASP A 47 -42.25 20.75 24.35
N GLU A 48 -42.38 20.06 25.48
CA GLU A 48 -43.04 20.59 26.69
C GLU A 48 -42.25 21.75 27.31
N ASP A 49 -40.92 21.58 27.45
CA ASP A 49 -40.03 22.63 27.98
C ASP A 49 -40.06 23.89 27.09
N ILE A 50 -40.06 23.69 25.76
CA ILE A 50 -40.16 24.77 24.76
C ILE A 50 -41.51 25.49 24.87
N GLY A 51 -42.61 24.74 24.93
CA GLY A 51 -43.95 25.30 25.05
C GLY A 51 -44.10 26.18 26.30
N ARG A 52 -43.58 25.70 27.44
CA ARG A 52 -43.55 26.45 28.70
C ARG A 52 -42.69 27.71 28.60
N PHE A 53 -41.47 27.58 28.07
CA PHE A 53 -40.55 28.69 27.87
C PHE A 53 -41.17 29.82 27.03
N ILE A 54 -41.84 29.49 25.93
CA ILE A 54 -42.46 30.50 25.06
C ILE A 54 -43.67 31.14 25.74
N ALA A 55 -44.51 30.37 26.45
CA ALA A 55 -45.66 30.91 27.17
C ALA A 55 -45.26 31.89 28.29
N GLU A 56 -44.16 31.61 28.99
CA GLU A 56 -43.69 32.42 30.12
C GLU A 56 -42.88 33.65 29.66
N GLU A 57 -41.94 33.49 28.72
CA GLU A 57 -40.99 34.56 28.37
C GLU A 57 -41.39 35.32 27.09
N HIS A 58 -42.21 34.72 26.22
CA HIS A 58 -42.59 35.28 24.91
C HIS A 58 -44.10 35.15 24.59
N PRO A 59 -45.02 35.55 25.49
CA PRO A 59 -46.46 35.31 25.32
C PRO A 59 -47.05 35.97 24.07
N ALA A 60 -46.47 37.07 23.59
CA ALA A 60 -46.89 37.75 22.36
C ALA A 60 -46.63 36.93 21.08
N LEU A 61 -45.65 36.02 21.10
CA LEU A 61 -45.34 35.13 19.97
C LEU A 61 -46.12 33.82 20.02
N LEU A 62 -46.85 33.55 21.12
CA LEU A 62 -47.60 32.31 21.31
C LEU A 62 -48.64 32.04 20.20
N PRO A 63 -49.38 33.04 19.67
CA PRO A 63 -50.27 32.83 18.53
C PRO A 63 -49.54 32.44 17.24
N VAL A 64 -48.35 33.01 17.01
CA VAL A 64 -47.51 32.65 15.85
C VAL A 64 -46.96 31.24 16.01
N PHE A 65 -46.46 30.91 17.20
CA PHE A 65 -45.94 29.59 17.54
C PHE A 65 -47.01 28.49 17.37
N HIS A 66 -48.22 28.68 17.89
CA HIS A 66 -49.32 27.73 17.70
C HIS A 66 -49.90 27.73 16.28
N GLY A 67 -49.72 28.83 15.53
CA GLY A 67 -50.20 28.95 14.14
C GLY A 67 -49.39 28.17 13.11
N TYR A 68 -48.17 27.72 13.46
CA TYR A 68 -47.35 26.91 12.56
C TYR A 68 -47.88 25.48 12.43
N VAL A 69 -48.26 25.11 11.21
CA VAL A 69 -48.71 23.75 10.85
C VAL A 69 -47.57 22.75 11.04
N ASP A 70 -46.40 23.04 10.48
CA ASP A 70 -45.24 22.17 10.55
C ASP A 70 -44.57 22.24 11.93
N PRO A 71 -44.37 21.10 12.63
CA PRO A 71 -43.66 21.08 13.91
C PRO A 71 -42.25 21.67 13.84
N ILE A 72 -41.54 21.51 12.71
CA ILE A 72 -40.17 22.03 12.57
C ILE A 72 -40.12 23.57 12.60
N ALA A 73 -41.15 24.25 12.09
CA ALA A 73 -41.22 25.71 12.14
C ALA A 73 -41.29 26.25 13.58
N ARG A 74 -41.93 25.48 14.47
CA ARG A 74 -41.95 25.75 15.91
C ARG A 74 -40.56 25.61 16.54
N ILE A 75 -39.80 24.59 16.14
CA ILE A 75 -38.43 24.35 16.63
C ILE A 75 -37.45 25.40 16.09
N ASP A 76 -37.61 25.86 14.85
CA ASP A 76 -36.85 26.97 14.27
C ASP A 76 -37.06 28.27 15.07
N LEU A 77 -38.31 28.61 15.40
CA LEU A 77 -38.58 29.75 16.27
C LEU A 77 -37.99 29.55 17.67
N ALA A 78 -38.15 28.36 18.25
CA ALA A 78 -37.66 28.05 19.59
C ALA A 78 -36.13 28.19 19.70
N ARG A 79 -35.36 27.66 18.75
CA ARG A 79 -33.88 27.75 18.79
C ARG A 79 -33.40 29.20 18.74
N TYR A 80 -34.07 30.06 17.97
CA TYR A 80 -33.74 31.50 17.91
C TYR A 80 -34.04 32.21 19.23
N LEU A 81 -35.19 31.92 19.86
CA LEU A 81 -35.55 32.51 21.15
C LEU A 81 -34.65 32.03 22.29
N ILE A 82 -34.28 30.74 22.30
CA ILE A 82 -33.34 30.16 23.27
C ILE A 82 -31.99 30.89 23.20
N LEU A 83 -31.39 30.99 22.01
CA LEU A 83 -30.11 31.68 21.85
C LEU A 83 -30.19 33.18 22.11
N ARG A 84 -31.30 33.83 21.74
CA ARG A 84 -31.53 35.24 22.09
C ARG A 84 -31.55 35.45 23.60
N ARG A 85 -32.16 34.55 24.36
CA ARG A 85 -32.33 34.69 25.82
C ARG A 85 -31.12 34.25 26.63
N PHE A 86 -30.52 33.13 26.28
CA PHE A 86 -29.46 32.47 27.05
C PHE A 86 -28.08 32.58 26.42
N GLY A 87 -27.99 32.93 25.12
CA GLY A 87 -26.77 32.80 24.35
C GLY A 87 -26.31 31.33 24.27
N GLY A 88 -25.03 31.14 23.99
CA GLY A 88 -24.41 29.81 23.93
C GLY A 88 -24.41 29.25 22.52
N VAL A 89 -24.42 27.93 22.42
CA VAL A 89 -24.34 27.16 21.17
C VAL A 89 -25.57 26.28 21.06
N TYR A 90 -26.23 26.29 19.91
CA TYR A 90 -27.27 25.36 19.52
C TYR A 90 -26.73 24.42 18.45
N ALA A 91 -27.01 23.12 18.59
CA ALA A 91 -26.73 22.12 17.57
C ALA A 91 -27.91 21.13 17.43
N ASP A 92 -28.24 20.72 16.21
CA ASP A 92 -29.24 19.66 15.99
C ASP A 92 -28.73 18.29 16.52
N LEU A 93 -29.63 17.31 16.68
CA LEU A 93 -29.27 15.99 17.22
C LEU A 93 -28.60 15.06 16.21
N ASP A 94 -28.69 15.34 14.91
CA ASP A 94 -27.98 14.66 13.83
C ASP A 94 -26.64 15.33 13.48
N PHE A 95 -26.11 16.10 14.42
CA PHE A 95 -24.81 16.75 14.37
C PHE A 95 -23.83 16.02 15.29
N GLU A 96 -22.70 15.58 14.76
CA GLU A 96 -21.61 15.01 15.55
C GLU A 96 -20.54 16.05 15.85
N CYS A 97 -20.15 16.19 17.11
CA CYS A 97 -19.00 16.98 17.51
C CYS A 97 -17.72 16.14 17.42
N LEU A 98 -16.81 16.55 16.54
CA LEU A 98 -15.54 15.86 16.30
C LEU A 98 -14.42 16.35 17.21
N ARG A 99 -14.43 17.62 17.63
CA ARG A 99 -13.39 18.21 18.49
C ARG A 99 -13.94 19.39 19.31
N PRO A 100 -13.23 19.85 20.36
CA PRO A 100 -13.67 20.97 21.20
C PRO A 100 -13.95 22.23 20.38
N ILE A 101 -15.04 22.93 20.66
CA ILE A 101 -15.52 24.06 19.84
C ILE A 101 -14.99 25.44 20.28
N ASP A 102 -14.15 25.53 21.32
CA ASP A 102 -13.62 26.81 21.82
C ASP A 102 -13.00 27.67 20.69
N GLY A 103 -12.20 27.06 19.82
CA GLY A 103 -11.58 27.73 18.67
C GLY A 103 -12.57 28.23 17.61
N LEU A 104 -13.82 27.74 17.61
CA LEU A 104 -14.89 28.27 16.77
C LEU A 104 -15.57 29.51 17.38
N LEU A 105 -15.45 29.73 18.68
CA LEU A 105 -16.20 30.78 19.39
C LEU A 105 -15.30 31.96 19.80
N GLU A 106 -13.99 31.73 19.94
CA GLU A 106 -13.04 32.72 20.44
C GLU A 106 -13.08 34.03 19.63
N GLY A 107 -13.28 35.15 20.32
CA GLY A 107 -13.33 36.49 19.73
C GLY A 107 -14.60 36.83 18.94
N ARG A 108 -15.63 35.98 18.94
CA ARG A 108 -16.86 36.15 18.15
C ARG A 108 -18.08 36.37 19.05
N SER A 109 -19.03 37.19 18.59
CA SER A 109 -20.30 37.45 19.30
C SER A 109 -21.50 36.70 18.69
N PHE A 110 -21.41 36.33 17.41
CA PHE A 110 -22.39 35.50 16.72
C PHE A 110 -21.68 34.64 15.66
N VAL A 111 -22.04 33.36 15.58
CA VAL A 111 -21.47 32.37 14.67
C VAL A 111 -22.60 31.56 14.02
N VAL A 112 -22.54 31.42 12.70
CA VAL A 112 -23.42 30.55 11.90
C VAL A 112 -22.58 29.88 10.83
N GLY A 113 -22.87 28.65 10.45
CA GLY A 113 -22.13 28.00 9.37
C GLY A 113 -22.85 28.01 8.03
N LEU A 114 -22.05 27.97 6.97
CA LEU A 114 -22.50 27.92 5.59
C LEU A 114 -22.69 26.46 5.14
N GLU A 115 -23.80 26.17 4.44
CA GLU A 115 -23.99 24.87 3.79
C GLU A 115 -23.00 24.67 2.62
N PRO A 116 -22.73 23.43 2.21
CA PRO A 116 -21.93 23.14 1.01
C PRO A 116 -22.47 23.87 -0.23
N GLU A 117 -21.58 24.34 -1.11
CA GLU A 117 -21.95 25.10 -2.31
C GLU A 117 -22.92 24.33 -3.23
N GLU A 118 -22.84 23.01 -3.24
CA GLU A 118 -23.73 22.13 -3.99
C GLU A 118 -25.20 22.34 -3.61
N HIS A 119 -25.49 22.70 -2.35
CA HIS A 119 -26.85 22.95 -1.91
C HIS A 119 -27.43 24.24 -2.50
N GLY A 120 -26.59 25.24 -2.80
CA GLY A 120 -27.00 26.45 -3.53
C GLY A 120 -27.40 26.18 -4.98
N ARG A 121 -27.01 25.02 -5.54
CA ARG A 121 -27.35 24.59 -6.91
C ARG A 121 -28.64 23.76 -6.98
N LEU A 122 -29.26 23.45 -5.83
CA LEU A 122 -30.54 22.74 -5.79
C LEU A 122 -31.65 23.61 -6.40
N ALA A 123 -32.58 22.98 -7.13
CA ALA A 123 -33.67 23.68 -7.83
C ALA A 123 -34.41 24.69 -6.95
N LYS A 124 -34.80 24.28 -5.72
CA LYS A 124 -35.47 25.17 -4.76
C LYS A 124 -34.66 26.42 -4.41
N ALA A 125 -33.33 26.32 -4.29
CA ALA A 125 -32.45 27.45 -3.96
C ALA A 125 -32.25 28.37 -5.17
N VAL A 126 -32.07 27.78 -6.36
CA VAL A 126 -31.95 28.50 -7.64
C VAL A 126 -33.21 29.30 -7.95
N GLU A 127 -34.40 28.70 -7.78
CA GLU A 127 -35.70 29.37 -7.93
C GLU A 127 -35.85 30.63 -7.06
N ARG A 128 -35.13 30.67 -5.92
CA ARG A 128 -35.16 31.76 -4.94
C ARG A 128 -33.97 32.70 -5.04
N GLY A 129 -33.06 32.47 -6.00
CA GLY A 129 -31.86 33.28 -6.19
C GLY A 129 -30.89 33.21 -5.01
N LEU A 130 -30.78 32.07 -4.34
CA LEU A 130 -29.91 31.87 -3.18
C LEU A 130 -28.65 31.07 -3.56
N PRO A 131 -27.54 31.72 -3.98
CA PRO A 131 -26.31 31.04 -4.37
C PRO A 131 -25.54 30.45 -3.17
N ARG A 132 -25.89 30.86 -1.96
CA ARG A 132 -25.29 30.41 -0.69
C ARG A 132 -26.40 30.27 0.36
N ILE A 133 -26.28 29.32 1.27
CA ILE A 133 -27.31 29.02 2.28
C ILE A 133 -26.65 28.97 3.66
N LEU A 134 -27.16 29.77 4.60
CA LEU A 134 -26.81 29.66 6.01
C LEU A 134 -27.66 28.59 6.68
N CYS A 135 -27.02 27.74 7.50
CA CYS A 135 -27.68 26.58 8.07
C CYS A 135 -28.04 26.81 9.55
N PRO A 136 -29.32 26.65 9.95
CA PRO A 136 -29.75 26.85 11.34
C PRO A 136 -29.44 25.66 12.26
N SER A 137 -28.82 24.60 11.74
CA SER A 137 -28.49 23.39 12.50
C SER A 137 -27.29 23.56 13.44
N PHE A 138 -26.48 24.59 13.24
CA PHE A 138 -25.49 25.07 14.20
C PHE A 138 -25.53 26.59 14.27
N LEU A 139 -25.76 27.13 15.46
CA LEU A 139 -25.79 28.57 15.74
C LEU A 139 -25.13 28.84 17.08
N ALA A 140 -24.35 29.90 17.19
CA ALA A 140 -23.85 30.34 18.49
C ALA A 140 -23.93 31.86 18.61
N SER A 141 -24.27 32.37 19.79
CA SER A 141 -24.29 33.81 20.02
C SER A 141 -24.15 34.20 21.47
N VAL A 142 -23.79 35.45 21.71
CA VAL A 142 -24.04 36.10 22.99
C VAL A 142 -25.54 36.28 23.20
N PRO A 143 -26.02 36.33 24.46
CA PRO A 143 -27.42 36.68 24.74
C PRO A 143 -27.71 38.10 24.22
N GLY A 144 -28.90 38.29 23.63
CA GLY A 144 -29.36 39.61 23.19
C GLY A 144 -28.64 40.21 21.98
N HIS A 145 -27.92 39.41 21.18
CA HIS A 145 -27.29 39.90 19.96
C HIS A 145 -28.33 40.60 19.03
N PRO A 146 -28.06 41.80 18.48
CA PRO A 146 -29.04 42.60 17.73
C PRO A 146 -29.61 41.91 16.48
N PHE A 147 -28.84 41.01 15.86
CA PHE A 147 -29.32 40.19 14.74
C PHE A 147 -30.58 39.38 15.09
N TRP A 148 -30.77 38.96 16.34
CA TRP A 148 -31.96 38.19 16.73
C TRP A 148 -33.25 38.99 16.58
N ASP A 149 -33.26 40.27 16.96
CA ASP A 149 -34.44 41.11 16.83
C ASP A 149 -34.78 41.37 15.35
N HIS A 150 -33.76 41.55 14.52
CA HIS A 150 -33.91 41.63 13.06
C HIS A 150 -34.51 40.34 12.48
N LEU A 151 -33.92 39.19 12.79
CA LEU A 151 -34.38 37.88 12.30
C LEU A 151 -35.82 37.57 12.74
N LEU A 152 -36.17 37.85 14.01
CA LEU A 152 -37.51 37.63 14.52
C LEU A 152 -38.54 38.54 13.84
N GLY A 153 -38.19 39.78 13.51
CA GLY A 153 -39.02 40.67 12.70
C GLY A 153 -39.33 40.07 11.33
N ARG A 154 -38.29 39.59 10.63
CA ARG A 154 -38.43 38.92 9.32
C ARG A 154 -39.23 37.63 9.41
N LEU A 155 -39.07 36.87 10.49
CA LEU A 155 -39.83 35.64 10.76
C LEU A 155 -41.32 35.93 10.92
N VAL A 156 -41.68 36.97 11.68
CA VAL A 156 -43.09 37.38 11.82
C VAL A 156 -43.65 37.81 10.48
N GLU A 157 -42.91 38.56 9.66
CA GLU A 157 -43.35 38.93 8.30
C GLU A 157 -43.57 37.70 7.41
N ALA A 158 -42.68 36.71 7.49
CA ALA A 158 -42.71 35.50 6.68
C ALA A 158 -43.66 34.41 7.19
N ARG A 159 -44.35 34.61 8.33
CA ARG A 159 -45.18 33.60 9.03
C ARG A 159 -46.26 32.92 8.18
N SER A 160 -46.72 33.57 7.11
CA SER A 160 -47.74 33.04 6.19
C SER A 160 -47.15 32.33 4.96
N SER A 161 -45.83 32.20 4.88
CA SER A 161 -45.16 31.50 3.77
C SER A 161 -45.48 30.00 3.84
N ALA A 162 -45.80 29.42 2.68
CA ALA A 162 -46.20 28.02 2.61
C ALA A 162 -45.02 27.04 2.74
N ASP A 163 -43.82 27.41 2.29
CA ASP A 163 -42.62 26.59 2.43
C ASP A 163 -41.88 26.96 3.72
N VAL A 164 -41.68 25.98 4.61
CA VAL A 164 -41.02 26.18 5.90
C VAL A 164 -39.60 26.73 5.77
N LEU A 165 -38.91 26.41 4.66
CA LEU A 165 -37.57 26.95 4.38
C LEU A 165 -37.59 28.48 4.31
N ASP A 166 -38.68 29.05 3.80
CA ASP A 166 -38.92 30.48 3.65
C ASP A 166 -39.58 31.13 4.87
N ALA A 167 -40.42 30.37 5.60
CA ALA A 167 -41.16 30.86 6.75
C ALA A 167 -40.31 31.02 8.01
N THR A 168 -39.46 30.04 8.30
CA THR A 168 -38.66 29.96 9.54
C THR A 168 -37.27 29.38 9.36
N GLY A 169 -37.02 28.66 8.26
CA GLY A 169 -35.82 27.85 8.06
C GLY A 169 -34.64 28.57 7.39
N PRO A 170 -33.75 27.81 6.72
CA PRO A 170 -32.47 28.31 6.23
C PRO A 170 -32.58 29.44 5.19
N PHE A 171 -33.64 29.50 4.38
CA PHE A 171 -33.79 30.55 3.38
C PHE A 171 -34.18 31.88 4.01
N LEU A 172 -35.04 31.86 5.04
CA LEU A 172 -35.31 33.05 5.86
C LEU A 172 -34.02 33.56 6.50
N LEU A 173 -33.29 32.68 7.20
CA LEU A 173 -32.04 33.02 7.88
C LEU A 173 -31.02 33.64 6.93
N THR A 174 -30.87 33.04 5.74
CA THR A 174 -29.94 33.53 4.71
C THR A 174 -30.31 34.93 4.22
N ARG A 175 -31.60 35.18 3.95
CA ARG A 175 -32.07 36.52 3.52
C ARG A 175 -31.96 37.55 4.63
N ALA A 176 -32.38 37.22 5.84
CA ALA A 176 -32.26 38.11 7.00
C ALA A 176 -30.79 38.49 7.25
N HIS A 177 -29.85 37.56 7.11
CA HIS A 177 -28.43 37.88 7.19
C HIS A 177 -27.98 38.81 6.07
N ALA A 178 -28.36 38.55 4.81
CA ALA A 178 -28.00 39.40 3.68
C ALA A 178 -28.54 40.84 3.84
N ASP A 179 -29.77 40.97 4.30
CA ASP A 179 -30.42 42.26 4.58
C ASP A 179 -29.71 43.01 5.72
N TYR A 180 -29.33 42.29 6.78
CA TYR A 180 -28.63 42.84 7.95
C TYR A 180 -27.21 43.32 7.63
N ASP A 181 -26.45 42.54 6.87
CA ASP A 181 -25.06 42.87 6.48
C ASP A 181 -25.02 44.07 5.51
N GLY A 182 -26.01 44.16 4.60
CA GLY A 182 -26.19 45.29 3.70
C GLY A 182 -26.47 46.62 4.40
N ALA A 183 -26.89 46.61 5.67
CA ALA A 183 -27.27 47.79 6.44
C ALA A 183 -26.08 48.55 7.09
N ARG A 184 -24.82 48.11 6.89
CA ARG A 184 -23.57 48.69 7.43
C ARG A 184 -23.59 48.95 8.95
N HIS A 185 -23.18 47.95 9.73
CA HIS A 185 -22.84 48.13 11.15
C HIS A 185 -21.33 48.39 11.29
N GLU A 186 -20.95 49.61 11.67
CA GLU A 186 -19.54 50.05 11.81
C GLU A 186 -18.81 49.46 13.03
N ASP A 187 -19.53 48.82 13.95
CA ASP A 187 -18.98 48.21 15.17
C ASP A 187 -18.91 46.68 15.07
N GLY A 188 -17.70 46.12 15.13
CA GLY A 188 -17.44 44.67 15.06
C GLY A 188 -18.10 43.83 16.16
N ALA A 189 -18.69 44.45 17.19
CA ALA A 189 -19.43 43.75 18.25
C ALA A 189 -20.80 43.18 17.78
N ALA A 190 -21.37 43.71 16.70
CA ALA A 190 -22.66 43.31 16.15
C ALA A 190 -22.56 42.41 14.89
N ALA A 191 -21.34 41.94 14.57
CA ALA A 191 -21.07 41.18 13.36
C ALA A 191 -21.53 39.71 13.47
N VAL A 192 -22.14 39.21 12.40
CA VAL A 192 -22.48 37.78 12.25
C VAL A 192 -21.33 37.09 11.53
N THR A 193 -20.63 36.20 12.24
CA THR A 193 -19.51 35.44 11.66
C THR A 193 -20.05 34.22 10.91
N VAL A 194 -19.85 34.19 9.59
CA VAL A 194 -20.19 33.02 8.76
C VAL A 194 -18.98 32.10 8.65
N LEU A 195 -19.11 30.87 9.12
CA LEU A 195 -18.08 29.84 9.01
C LEU A 195 -18.18 29.10 7.68
N PRO A 196 -17.04 28.76 7.06
CA PRO A 196 -17.03 28.01 5.83
C PRO A 196 -17.43 26.53 6.07
N PRO A 197 -17.97 25.83 5.06
CA PRO A 197 -18.57 24.51 5.21
C PRO A 197 -17.59 23.47 5.76
N GLU A 198 -16.30 23.52 5.43
CA GLU A 198 -15.29 22.55 5.90
C GLU A 198 -15.11 22.48 7.42
N LEU A 199 -15.64 23.46 8.18
CA LEU A 199 -15.56 23.47 9.65
C LEU A 199 -16.77 22.80 10.33
N LEU A 200 -17.97 22.86 9.75
CA LEU A 200 -19.23 22.40 10.38
C LEU A 200 -20.08 21.48 9.49
N TYR A 201 -19.96 21.63 8.17
CA TYR A 201 -20.72 20.91 7.15
C TYR A 201 -19.78 20.31 6.10
N PRO A 202 -18.78 19.49 6.50
CA PRO A 202 -17.76 18.99 5.58
C PRO A 202 -18.28 17.95 4.56
N VAL A 203 -19.54 17.52 4.70
CA VAL A 203 -20.18 16.50 3.87
C VAL A 203 -21.55 16.97 3.40
N THR A 204 -21.91 16.61 2.17
CA THR A 204 -23.21 16.96 1.59
C THR A 204 -24.30 15.95 1.96
N LYS A 205 -25.56 16.29 1.64
CA LYS A 205 -26.68 15.34 1.72
C LYS A 205 -26.43 14.08 0.89
N GLU A 206 -25.89 14.23 -0.31
CA GLU A 206 -25.62 13.09 -1.19
C GLU A 206 -24.50 12.21 -0.64
N ASP A 207 -23.45 12.79 -0.03
CA ASP A 207 -22.38 11.99 0.59
C ASP A 207 -22.94 11.10 1.73
N CYS A 208 -23.84 11.65 2.53
CA CYS A 208 -24.51 10.92 3.61
C CYS A 208 -25.45 9.84 3.08
N TRP A 209 -26.28 10.16 2.08
CA TRP A 209 -27.30 9.25 1.57
C TRP A 209 -26.75 8.18 0.61
N SER A 210 -25.65 8.46 -0.08
CA SER A 210 -24.97 7.50 -0.96
C SER A 210 -24.07 6.51 -0.22
N GLY A 211 -23.76 6.79 1.06
CA GLY A 211 -22.86 6.00 1.88
C GLY A 211 -21.38 6.36 1.69
N ARG A 212 -21.05 7.55 1.16
CA ARG A 212 -19.64 7.98 0.94
C ARG A 212 -18.83 8.08 2.22
N LEU A 213 -19.52 8.30 3.33
CA LEU A 213 -18.93 8.35 4.66
C LEU A 213 -18.25 7.02 5.04
N PHE A 214 -18.61 5.91 4.39
CA PHE A 214 -17.98 4.60 4.61
C PHE A 214 -16.60 4.48 3.97
N ASP A 215 -16.24 5.32 3.00
CA ASP A 215 -14.89 5.37 2.46
C ASP A 215 -13.95 6.02 3.50
N PRO A 216 -12.96 5.28 4.04
CA PRO A 216 -12.02 5.81 5.03
C PRO A 216 -11.18 6.98 4.53
N VAL A 217 -10.86 7.01 3.23
CA VAL A 217 -10.06 8.09 2.64
C VAL A 217 -10.89 9.36 2.53
N PHE A 218 -12.10 9.25 2.00
CA PHE A 218 -13.04 10.37 1.92
C PHE A 218 -13.35 10.92 3.31
N TRP A 219 -13.69 10.05 4.27
CA TRP A 219 -14.02 10.45 5.63
C TRP A 219 -12.89 11.22 6.30
N GLU A 220 -11.65 10.71 6.24
CA GLU A 220 -10.50 11.40 6.84
C GLU A 220 -10.27 12.77 6.19
N GLN A 221 -10.36 12.86 4.87
CA GLN A 221 -10.17 14.12 4.15
C GLN A 221 -11.24 15.15 4.49
N ALA A 222 -12.52 14.75 4.49
CA ALA A 222 -13.64 15.62 4.79
C ALA A 222 -13.60 16.12 6.26
N THR A 223 -13.30 15.23 7.20
CA THR A 223 -13.38 15.55 8.63
C THR A 223 -12.09 16.13 9.23
N ARG A 224 -10.98 16.14 8.47
CA ARG A 224 -9.64 16.56 8.95
C ARG A 224 -9.64 17.91 9.67
N ARG A 225 -10.36 18.89 9.13
CA ARG A 225 -10.44 20.26 9.69
C ARG A 225 -11.78 20.56 10.36
N ALA A 226 -12.72 19.63 10.27
CA ALA A 226 -14.07 19.82 10.76
C ALA A 226 -14.14 19.71 12.28
N TYR A 227 -14.87 20.64 12.89
CA TYR A 227 -15.26 20.58 14.29
C TYR A 227 -16.51 19.73 14.49
N ALA A 228 -17.35 19.66 13.47
CA ALA A 228 -18.55 18.88 13.50
C ALA A 228 -18.94 18.36 12.11
N VAL A 229 -19.80 17.34 12.09
CA VAL A 229 -20.38 16.75 10.87
C VAL A 229 -21.89 16.70 11.01
N HIS A 230 -22.60 17.22 10.01
CA HIS A 230 -24.04 17.08 9.91
C HIS A 230 -24.40 15.85 9.05
N TYR A 231 -25.22 14.93 9.58
CA TYR A 231 -25.62 13.73 8.85
C TYR A 231 -26.85 13.89 7.96
N TRP A 232 -27.52 15.04 8.01
CA TRP A 232 -28.68 15.37 7.16
C TRP A 232 -29.77 14.28 7.15
N GLU A 233 -30.11 13.72 8.32
CA GLU A 233 -30.98 12.53 8.43
C GLU A 233 -32.41 12.78 7.89
N GLY A 234 -32.82 14.05 7.78
CA GLY A 234 -33.66 14.52 6.67
C GLY A 234 -35.02 13.86 6.50
N THR A 235 -35.70 13.45 7.58
CA THR A 235 -37.01 12.75 7.53
C THR A 235 -38.15 13.47 6.76
N TRP A 236 -37.96 14.72 6.36
CA TRP A 236 -38.92 15.61 5.69
C TRP A 236 -38.74 15.77 4.17
N PHE A 237 -37.61 15.32 3.59
CA PHE A 237 -37.42 15.27 2.12
C PHE A 237 -37.80 13.91 1.53
N ARG A 238 -38.04 12.91 2.38
CA ARG A 238 -38.35 11.55 1.94
C ARG A 238 -39.86 11.42 1.76
N ASP A 239 -40.31 11.27 0.51
CA ASP A 239 -41.60 10.65 0.22
C ASP A 239 -41.70 9.33 1.01
N ALA A 240 -42.88 9.05 1.55
CA ALA A 240 -43.20 7.96 2.48
C ALA A 240 -43.07 6.53 1.90
N GLY A 241 -42.12 6.29 0.99
CA GLY A 241 -41.87 5.01 0.32
C GLY A 241 -40.57 4.29 0.69
N PHE A 242 -39.65 4.91 1.44
CA PHE A 242 -38.41 4.25 1.90
C PHE A 242 -38.28 4.36 3.42
N GLY A 243 -38.87 3.38 4.10
CA GLY A 243 -38.80 3.22 5.55
C GLY A 243 -37.38 3.02 6.08
N ALA A 244 -37.14 3.61 7.24
CA ALA A 244 -36.17 3.28 8.28
C ALA A 244 -35.03 2.27 7.95
N GLY A 245 -33.79 2.80 7.98
CA GLY A 245 -32.56 2.10 8.40
C GLY A 245 -32.01 1.00 7.49
N PHE A 246 -30.92 1.25 6.75
CA PHE A 246 -30.05 0.22 6.11
C PHE A 246 -30.76 -0.93 5.35
N GLY A 247 -32.03 -0.79 5.00
CA GLY A 247 -32.92 -1.88 4.63
C GLY A 247 -33.69 -1.53 3.37
N ALA A 248 -33.03 -1.67 2.21
CA ALA A 248 -33.64 -2.09 0.94
C ALA A 248 -32.60 -2.12 -0.20
N ALA A 249 -31.60 -1.22 -0.18
CA ALA A 249 -30.57 -1.13 -1.22
C ALA A 249 -29.16 -1.24 -0.63
N LEU A 250 -28.24 -1.91 -1.35
CA LEU A 250 -26.80 -1.77 -1.13
C LEU A 250 -26.44 -0.27 -1.32
N PRO A 251 -25.53 0.31 -0.51
CA PRO A 251 -24.97 1.62 -0.80
C PRO A 251 -24.56 1.71 -2.27
N ARG A 252 -24.88 2.84 -2.95
CA ARG A 252 -24.61 3.04 -4.40
C ARG A 252 -23.14 2.85 -4.77
N GLN A 253 -22.25 2.87 -3.79
CA GLN A 253 -20.80 2.82 -3.92
C GLN A 253 -20.20 1.43 -3.77
N ILE A 254 -21.02 0.40 -3.51
CA ILE A 254 -20.54 -0.98 -3.54
C ILE A 254 -20.36 -1.36 -5.01
N ALA A 255 -19.18 -1.03 -5.55
CA ALA A 255 -18.70 -1.54 -6.82
C ALA A 255 -18.36 -3.01 -6.62
N ALA A 256 -19.17 -3.88 -7.20
CA ALA A 256 -18.93 -5.31 -7.24
C ALA A 256 -18.44 -5.66 -8.65
N VAL A 257 -17.21 -6.16 -8.77
CA VAL A 257 -16.64 -6.56 -10.06
C VAL A 257 -16.59 -8.08 -10.12
N ALA A 258 -17.23 -8.66 -11.14
CA ALA A 258 -17.11 -10.09 -11.42
C ALA A 258 -15.69 -10.36 -11.94
N THR A 259 -14.97 -11.27 -11.29
CA THR A 259 -13.55 -11.54 -11.61
C THR A 259 -13.37 -12.63 -12.66
N ASP A 260 -14.46 -13.21 -13.19
CA ASP A 260 -14.47 -14.35 -14.13
C ASP A 260 -14.59 -13.97 -15.62
N GLY A 261 -14.70 -12.68 -15.95
CA GLY A 261 -14.75 -12.17 -17.34
C GLY A 261 -15.99 -12.60 -18.14
N ARG A 262 -17.01 -13.19 -17.50
CA ARG A 262 -18.26 -13.57 -18.17
C ARG A 262 -19.13 -12.32 -18.39
N PRO A 263 -19.77 -12.16 -19.57
CA PRO A 263 -20.63 -11.00 -19.85
C PRO A 263 -21.78 -10.88 -18.83
N GLU A 264 -22.24 -9.65 -18.57
CA GLU A 264 -23.26 -9.28 -17.57
C GLU A 264 -24.68 -9.82 -17.82
N ASP A 265 -24.85 -10.76 -18.74
CA ASP A 265 -26.14 -11.21 -19.24
C ASP A 265 -26.76 -12.30 -18.36
N ALA A 266 -27.16 -11.93 -17.14
CA ALA A 266 -28.32 -12.49 -16.46
C ALA A 266 -28.62 -11.74 -15.16
N ARG A 267 -29.62 -10.84 -15.20
CA ARG A 267 -30.33 -10.44 -13.99
C ARG A 267 -31.22 -11.60 -13.56
N PHE A 268 -30.73 -12.41 -12.63
CA PHE A 268 -31.53 -13.46 -12.01
C PHE A 268 -32.48 -12.87 -10.97
N SER A 269 -33.73 -13.33 -11.00
CA SER A 269 -34.76 -13.01 -10.01
C SER A 269 -34.42 -13.68 -8.68
N ILE A 270 -34.29 -12.89 -7.62
CA ILE A 270 -34.08 -13.36 -6.25
C ILE A 270 -35.38 -14.02 -5.76
N LYS A 271 -35.35 -15.35 -5.54
CA LYS A 271 -36.34 -16.00 -4.68
C LYS A 271 -35.96 -15.75 -3.23
N ALA A 272 -36.86 -15.17 -2.46
CA ALA A 272 -36.72 -14.94 -1.04
C ALA A 272 -36.82 -16.27 -0.26
N GLU A 273 -35.75 -17.06 -0.24
CA GLU A 273 -35.55 -18.08 0.78
C GLU A 273 -34.97 -17.41 2.03
N GLY A 274 -35.26 -17.95 3.22
CA GLY A 274 -34.79 -17.38 4.49
C GLY A 274 -33.26 -17.18 4.54
N LEU A 275 -32.79 -16.33 5.46
CA LEU A 275 -31.36 -16.01 5.58
C LEU A 275 -30.52 -17.29 5.73
N PRO A 276 -29.62 -17.62 4.78
CA PRO A 276 -28.83 -18.85 4.83
C PRO A 276 -27.84 -18.82 6.01
N LEU A 277 -27.55 -20.00 6.59
CA LEU A 277 -26.56 -20.11 7.66
C LEU A 277 -25.15 -19.84 7.11
N ILE A 278 -24.39 -18.97 7.78
CA ILE A 278 -22.97 -18.70 7.50
C ILE A 278 -22.10 -19.28 8.64
N SER A 279 -21.14 -20.14 8.30
CA SER A 279 -20.14 -20.66 9.25
C SER A 279 -18.84 -19.86 9.13
N CYS A 280 -18.49 -19.11 10.17
CA CYS A 280 -17.17 -18.49 10.28
C CYS A 280 -16.16 -19.56 10.73
N LEU A 281 -15.04 -19.66 10.02
CA LEU A 281 -14.01 -20.69 10.23
C LEU A 281 -12.79 -20.03 10.89
N MET A 282 -12.56 -20.38 12.16
CA MET A 282 -11.44 -19.86 12.95
C MET A 282 -10.49 -20.98 13.32
N VAL A 283 -9.25 -20.88 12.85
CA VAL A 283 -8.18 -21.82 13.18
C VAL A 283 -7.22 -21.14 14.14
N THR A 284 -6.92 -21.82 15.25
CA THR A 284 -6.05 -21.26 16.29
C THR A 284 -5.08 -22.32 16.81
N ARG A 285 -3.88 -21.89 17.20
CA ARG A 285 -2.99 -22.67 18.06
C ARG A 285 -3.23 -22.26 19.50
N GLY A 286 -3.67 -23.19 20.34
CA GLY A 286 -3.89 -22.91 21.76
C GLY A 286 -2.59 -22.57 22.50
N PRO A 287 -2.69 -22.08 23.74
CA PRO A 287 -1.53 -21.73 24.56
C PRO A 287 -0.65 -22.96 24.82
N LYS A 288 0.67 -22.85 24.62
CA LYS A 288 1.64 -23.89 25.00
C LYS A 288 1.86 -23.85 26.52
N VAL A 289 1.93 -25.02 27.14
CA VAL A 289 2.06 -25.20 28.61
C VAL A 289 3.30 -24.51 29.22
N GLU A 290 4.35 -24.23 28.43
CA GLU A 290 5.59 -23.58 28.90
C GLU A 290 5.60 -22.05 28.74
N LEU A 291 4.60 -21.46 28.06
CA LEU A 291 4.44 -20.01 27.87
C LEU A 291 3.05 -19.62 28.37
N GLY A 292 2.94 -19.30 29.65
CA GLY A 292 1.67 -18.98 30.32
C GLY A 292 0.95 -17.81 29.67
N ALA A 293 -0.39 -17.83 29.66
CA ALA A 293 -1.31 -16.70 29.40
C ALA A 293 -1.25 -15.88 28.07
N GLU A 294 -0.21 -16.00 27.24
CA GLU A 294 0.20 -14.96 26.26
C GLU A 294 -0.56 -14.85 24.92
N ARG A 295 -1.39 -15.85 24.54
CA ARG A 295 -2.23 -15.81 23.30
C ARG A 295 -3.73 -15.59 23.59
N GLY A 296 -4.09 -15.56 24.87
CA GLY A 296 -5.47 -15.57 25.36
C GLY A 296 -6.25 -14.29 25.11
N GLU A 297 -5.62 -13.12 25.09
CA GLU A 297 -6.34 -11.83 24.98
C GLU A 297 -6.73 -11.47 23.54
N LEU A 298 -5.93 -11.84 22.53
CA LEU A 298 -6.21 -11.48 21.13
C LEU A 298 -7.41 -12.25 20.57
N LEU A 299 -7.55 -13.53 20.94
CA LEU A 299 -8.67 -14.37 20.52
C LEU A 299 -10.01 -13.87 21.05
N GLU A 300 -10.04 -13.17 22.20
CA GLU A 300 -11.27 -12.62 22.76
C GLU A 300 -11.86 -11.56 21.83
N PHE A 301 -11.01 -10.75 21.17
CA PHE A 301 -11.46 -9.74 20.21
C PHE A 301 -12.04 -10.36 18.94
N ALA A 302 -11.45 -11.46 18.44
CA ALA A 302 -11.99 -12.17 17.28
C ALA A 302 -13.36 -12.81 17.58
N ILE A 303 -13.54 -13.39 18.78
CA ILE A 303 -14.80 -13.96 19.25
C ILE A 303 -15.86 -12.88 19.49
N ASP A 304 -15.51 -11.77 20.15
CA ASP A 304 -16.39 -10.62 20.35
C ASP A 304 -16.81 -10.00 19.00
N GLY A 305 -15.88 -9.92 18.04
CA GLY A 305 -16.18 -9.49 16.66
C GLY A 305 -17.22 -10.38 15.97
N PHE A 306 -17.21 -11.69 16.23
CA PHE A 306 -18.23 -12.62 15.74
C PHE A 306 -19.57 -12.42 16.47
N ALA A 307 -19.54 -12.26 17.80
CA ALA A 307 -20.72 -12.03 18.62
C ALA A 307 -21.46 -10.75 18.23
N ARG A 308 -20.75 -9.71 17.76
CA ARG A 308 -21.32 -8.43 17.31
C ARG A 308 -21.84 -8.41 15.88
N GLN A 309 -21.68 -9.48 15.09
CA GLN A 309 -22.17 -9.48 13.71
C GLN A 309 -23.70 -9.29 13.65
N THR A 310 -24.13 -8.38 12.79
CA THR A 310 -25.53 -8.04 12.52
C THR A 310 -26.28 -9.11 11.73
N TYR A 311 -25.57 -10.04 11.09
CA TYR A 311 -26.17 -11.16 10.38
C TYR A 311 -26.63 -12.24 11.37
N PRO A 312 -27.95 -12.51 11.52
CA PRO A 312 -28.45 -13.29 12.64
C PRO A 312 -28.20 -14.81 12.50
N ASN A 313 -28.26 -15.36 11.28
CA ASN A 313 -28.13 -16.80 11.07
C ASN A 313 -26.67 -17.21 10.83
N ARG A 314 -25.89 -17.30 11.91
CA ARG A 314 -24.44 -17.57 11.85
C ARG A 314 -23.98 -18.54 12.94
N GLU A 315 -22.88 -19.23 12.66
CA GLU A 315 -22.11 -20.00 13.65
C GLU A 315 -20.61 -19.70 13.51
N LEU A 316 -19.84 -19.96 14.58
CA LEU A 316 -18.38 -19.89 14.59
C LEU A 316 -17.83 -21.29 14.87
N VAL A 317 -17.01 -21.81 13.96
CA VAL A 317 -16.33 -23.09 14.07
C VAL A 317 -14.87 -22.82 14.40
N ILE A 318 -14.47 -23.13 15.63
CA ILE A 318 -13.12 -22.94 16.15
C ILE A 318 -12.39 -24.28 16.11
N VAL A 319 -11.30 -24.37 15.36
CA VAL A 319 -10.41 -25.53 15.34
C VAL A 319 -9.12 -25.19 16.06
N CYS A 320 -8.84 -25.90 17.14
CA CYS A 320 -7.66 -25.73 17.98
C CYS A 320 -6.76 -26.97 17.91
N ASP A 321 -5.49 -26.79 17.57
CA ASP A 321 -4.51 -27.90 17.46
C ASP A 321 -3.82 -28.25 18.79
N SER A 322 -4.26 -27.62 19.89
CA SER A 322 -3.66 -27.76 21.22
C SER A 322 -4.61 -28.44 22.21
N PRO A 323 -4.08 -29.29 23.13
CA PRO A 323 -4.88 -29.96 24.13
C PRO A 323 -5.54 -28.96 25.09
N ALA A 324 -6.64 -29.36 25.71
CA ALA A 324 -7.29 -28.54 26.73
C ALA A 324 -6.39 -28.42 27.97
N LEU A 325 -6.31 -27.22 28.54
CA LEU A 325 -5.59 -27.04 29.80
C LEU A 325 -6.39 -27.63 30.97
N PRO A 326 -5.76 -28.37 31.90
CA PRO A 326 -6.46 -29.05 33.01
C PRO A 326 -7.20 -28.11 33.96
N GLN A 327 -6.76 -26.85 34.05
CA GLN A 327 -7.38 -25.80 34.86
C GLN A 327 -7.37 -24.50 34.05
N ASP A 328 -8.57 -23.94 33.82
CA ASP A 328 -8.80 -22.58 33.31
C ASP A 328 -8.28 -22.28 31.88
N ASP A 329 -8.74 -23.05 30.89
CA ASP A 329 -8.45 -22.83 29.47
C ASP A 329 -8.99 -21.46 28.97
N PRO A 330 -8.10 -20.53 28.51
CA PRO A 330 -8.50 -19.20 28.07
C PRO A 330 -9.47 -19.18 26.89
N LEU A 331 -9.34 -20.13 25.95
CA LEU A 331 -10.21 -20.21 24.79
C LEU A 331 -11.65 -20.56 25.21
N GLU A 332 -11.80 -21.51 26.13
CA GLU A 332 -13.12 -21.86 26.66
C GLU A 332 -13.70 -20.75 27.54
N ARG A 333 -12.86 -20.00 28.26
CA ARG A 333 -13.28 -18.82 29.02
C ARG A 333 -13.82 -17.73 28.10
N ALA A 334 -13.13 -17.43 27.01
CA ALA A 334 -13.54 -16.44 26.01
C ALA A 334 -14.87 -16.84 25.33
N ILE A 335 -15.04 -18.12 24.98
CA ILE A 335 -16.30 -18.65 24.43
C ILE A 335 -17.45 -18.46 25.42
N ARG A 336 -17.25 -18.76 26.71
CA ARG A 336 -18.26 -18.54 27.77
C ARG A 336 -18.59 -17.05 27.93
N ALA A 337 -17.58 -16.18 27.93
CA ALA A 337 -17.73 -14.73 28.09
C ALA A 337 -18.48 -14.07 26.91
N ALA A 338 -18.41 -14.65 25.71
CA ALA A 338 -19.11 -14.13 24.53
C ALA A 338 -20.64 -14.29 24.59
N HIS A 339 -21.18 -15.11 25.49
CA HIS A 339 -22.62 -15.40 25.63
C HIS A 339 -23.30 -15.76 24.30
N CYS A 340 -22.57 -16.40 23.37
CA CYS A 340 -23.07 -16.75 22.05
C CYS A 340 -23.23 -18.27 21.92
N PRO A 341 -24.46 -18.80 21.78
CA PRO A 341 -24.69 -20.24 21.76
C PRO A 341 -24.21 -20.93 20.48
N ASN A 342 -23.92 -20.17 19.42
CA ASN A 342 -23.58 -20.71 18.10
C ASN A 342 -22.06 -20.81 17.88
N ILE A 343 -21.26 -20.98 18.94
CA ILE A 343 -19.82 -21.18 18.86
C ILE A 343 -19.49 -22.64 19.15
N ARG A 344 -18.74 -23.29 18.26
CA ARG A 344 -18.33 -24.69 18.37
C ARG A 344 -16.82 -24.79 18.42
N LEU A 345 -16.29 -25.43 19.45
CA LEU A 345 -14.86 -25.71 19.61
C LEU A 345 -14.55 -27.17 19.24
N ILE A 346 -13.55 -27.37 18.39
CA ILE A 346 -13.04 -28.67 17.94
C ILE A 346 -11.55 -28.71 18.28
N ARG A 347 -11.15 -29.67 19.11
CA ARG A 347 -9.74 -29.90 19.43
C ARG A 347 -9.18 -31.05 18.60
N VAL A 348 -8.06 -30.80 17.94
CA VAL A 348 -7.37 -31.79 17.10
C VAL A 348 -6.19 -32.35 17.89
N ASN A 349 -6.14 -33.67 18.09
CA ASN A 349 -5.07 -34.31 18.84
C ASN A 349 -3.85 -34.52 17.92
N ALA A 350 -2.96 -33.53 17.86
CA ALA A 350 -1.72 -33.60 17.07
C ALA A 350 -0.53 -34.21 17.86
N ALA A 351 -0.76 -34.66 19.09
CA ALA A 351 0.27 -35.26 19.95
C ALA A 351 0.77 -36.59 19.34
N GLY A 352 1.85 -36.52 18.57
CA GLY A 352 2.50 -37.68 17.94
C GLY A 352 3.00 -37.47 16.50
N ARG A 353 2.66 -36.35 15.84
CA ARG A 353 3.22 -36.00 14.51
C ARG A 353 4.43 -35.07 14.66
N GLU A 354 5.61 -35.50 14.22
CA GLU A 354 6.76 -34.60 14.06
C GLU A 354 6.38 -33.44 13.12
N GLY A 355 6.27 -32.23 13.67
CA GLY A 355 5.96 -31.01 12.92
C GLY A 355 4.53 -30.46 13.03
N GLY A 356 3.60 -31.14 13.72
CA GLY A 356 2.21 -30.68 13.91
C GLY A 356 1.34 -30.70 12.64
N ALA A 357 0.04 -30.37 12.77
CA ALA A 357 -0.86 -30.23 11.62
C ALA A 357 -0.57 -28.92 10.85
N THR A 358 -0.65 -28.98 9.52
CA THR A 358 -0.51 -27.81 8.65
C THR A 358 -1.73 -26.89 8.77
N LEU A 359 -1.57 -25.61 8.40
CA LEU A 359 -2.67 -24.65 8.50
C LEU A 359 -3.82 -25.02 7.55
N GLY A 360 -3.50 -25.49 6.35
CA GLY A 360 -4.49 -26.00 5.40
C GLY A 360 -5.24 -27.25 5.89
N GLU A 361 -4.58 -28.20 6.57
CA GLU A 361 -5.26 -29.34 7.20
C GLU A 361 -6.28 -28.87 8.25
N LEU A 362 -5.88 -27.95 9.13
CA LEU A 362 -6.77 -27.41 10.17
C LEU A 362 -7.97 -26.64 9.57
N ARG A 363 -7.75 -25.89 8.48
CA ARG A 363 -8.83 -25.21 7.76
C ARG A 363 -9.79 -26.18 7.08
N ASN A 364 -9.27 -27.27 6.51
CA ASN A 364 -10.11 -28.34 5.97
C ASN A 364 -10.97 -29.00 7.06
N ILE A 365 -10.42 -29.23 8.26
CA ILE A 365 -11.21 -29.70 9.41
C ILE A 365 -12.32 -28.69 9.75
N ALA A 366 -12.01 -27.38 9.77
CA ALA A 366 -13.02 -26.36 10.00
C ALA A 366 -14.15 -26.38 8.95
N VAL A 367 -13.78 -26.50 7.66
CA VAL A 367 -14.74 -26.64 6.54
C VAL A 367 -15.62 -27.88 6.72
N ASP A 368 -15.04 -29.02 7.12
CA ASP A 368 -15.79 -30.27 7.30
C ASP A 368 -16.85 -30.14 8.40
N HIS A 369 -16.51 -29.45 9.50
CA HIS A 369 -17.41 -29.26 10.63
C HIS A 369 -18.43 -28.13 10.46
N ALA A 370 -18.28 -27.26 9.46
CA ALA A 370 -19.21 -26.18 9.15
C ALA A 370 -20.60 -26.71 8.71
N ALA A 371 -21.67 -26.24 9.32
CA ALA A 371 -23.06 -26.57 8.97
C ALA A 371 -23.68 -25.57 7.98
N GLY A 372 -23.05 -24.41 7.79
CA GLY A 372 -23.54 -23.33 6.96
C GLY A 372 -23.51 -23.62 5.47
N ARG A 373 -24.47 -23.02 4.74
CA ARG A 373 -24.46 -22.98 3.28
C ARG A 373 -23.27 -22.18 2.77
N TYR A 374 -22.89 -21.14 3.50
CA TYR A 374 -21.71 -20.34 3.24
C TYR A 374 -20.67 -20.53 4.34
N VAL A 375 -19.40 -20.47 3.97
CA VAL A 375 -18.25 -20.45 4.87
C VAL A 375 -17.52 -19.12 4.74
N CYS A 376 -17.05 -18.58 5.84
CA CYS A 376 -16.33 -17.30 5.90
C CYS A 376 -15.01 -17.47 6.65
N GLN A 377 -13.91 -16.95 6.12
CA GLN A 377 -12.63 -16.93 6.84
C GLN A 377 -12.65 -15.95 8.02
N TRP A 378 -12.14 -16.43 9.15
CA TRP A 378 -12.11 -15.73 10.43
C TRP A 378 -10.78 -15.98 11.16
N ASP A 379 -9.81 -15.07 11.02
CA ASP A 379 -8.55 -15.11 11.75
C ASP A 379 -8.71 -14.82 13.26
N ASP A 380 -7.81 -15.37 14.08
CA ASP A 380 -7.89 -15.35 15.54
C ASP A 380 -7.32 -14.08 16.20
N ASP A 381 -6.64 -13.23 15.42
CA ASP A 381 -6.01 -11.99 15.90
C ASP A 381 -6.45 -10.71 15.15
N ASP A 382 -7.40 -10.80 14.21
CA ASP A 382 -7.91 -9.66 13.43
C ASP A 382 -9.23 -9.05 13.95
N LEU A 383 -9.59 -7.86 13.45
CA LEU A 383 -10.80 -7.13 13.84
C LEU A 383 -11.84 -7.06 12.71
N TYR A 384 -13.11 -7.25 13.07
CA TYR A 384 -14.21 -7.42 12.12
C TYR A 384 -15.35 -6.42 12.35
N ASP A 385 -15.76 -5.73 11.30
CA ASP A 385 -16.90 -4.81 11.38
C ASP A 385 -18.22 -5.58 11.61
N PRO A 386 -19.14 -5.11 12.47
CA PRO A 386 -20.44 -5.75 12.71
C PRO A 386 -21.29 -6.02 11.47
N CYS A 387 -21.06 -5.31 10.36
CA CYS A 387 -21.82 -5.48 9.12
C CYS A 387 -21.14 -6.39 8.09
N ARG A 388 -19.94 -6.94 8.36
CA ARG A 388 -19.16 -7.73 7.39
C ARG A 388 -19.97 -8.85 6.72
N LEU A 389 -20.51 -9.77 7.53
CA LEU A 389 -21.26 -10.93 7.01
C LEU A 389 -22.50 -10.51 6.22
N GLN A 390 -23.24 -9.51 6.72
CA GLN A 390 -24.45 -9.03 6.07
C GLN A 390 -24.16 -8.38 4.72
N MET A 391 -23.08 -7.58 4.61
CA MET A 391 -22.75 -6.89 3.37
C MET A 391 -22.21 -7.85 2.31
N GLN A 392 -21.28 -8.74 2.66
CA GLN A 392 -20.75 -9.73 1.72
C GLN A 392 -21.85 -10.69 1.24
N GLN A 393 -22.77 -11.13 2.12
CA GLN A 393 -23.89 -12.00 1.74
C GLN A 393 -24.89 -11.29 0.81
N ARG A 394 -25.20 -10.01 1.07
CA ARG A 394 -26.07 -9.23 0.18
C ARG A 394 -25.44 -9.06 -1.21
N VAL A 395 -24.14 -8.82 -1.29
CA VAL A 395 -23.43 -8.72 -2.57
C VAL A 395 -23.49 -10.04 -3.33
N LEU A 396 -23.31 -11.18 -2.66
CA LEU A 396 -23.48 -12.50 -3.29
C LEU A 396 -24.88 -12.69 -3.86
N ALA A 397 -25.91 -12.33 -3.09
CA ALA A 397 -27.31 -12.46 -3.50
C ALA A 397 -27.66 -11.56 -4.69
N VAL A 398 -27.23 -10.28 -4.66
CA VAL A 398 -27.50 -9.31 -5.74
C VAL A 398 -26.71 -9.63 -7.01
N ALA A 399 -25.45 -10.04 -6.87
CA ALA A 399 -24.60 -10.39 -8.01
C ALA A 399 -24.89 -11.81 -8.57
N GLY A 400 -25.63 -12.65 -7.84
CA GLY A 400 -25.79 -14.07 -8.18
C GLY A 400 -24.44 -14.79 -8.25
N ALA A 401 -23.53 -14.48 -7.32
CA ALA A 401 -22.18 -15.02 -7.23
C ALA A 401 -22.07 -16.07 -6.09
N GLN A 402 -21.12 -16.99 -6.20
CA GLN A 402 -20.89 -18.01 -5.17
C GLN A 402 -19.76 -17.66 -4.19
N ALA A 403 -18.87 -16.74 -4.53
CA ALA A 403 -17.83 -16.28 -3.60
C ALA A 403 -17.61 -14.76 -3.66
N CYS A 404 -17.34 -14.15 -2.51
CA CYS A 404 -17.11 -12.72 -2.33
C CYS A 404 -15.78 -12.47 -1.63
N LEU A 405 -14.98 -11.57 -2.18
CA LEU A 405 -13.72 -11.09 -1.62
C LEU A 405 -13.76 -9.57 -1.44
N LEU A 406 -13.00 -9.04 -0.48
CA LEU A 406 -12.71 -7.63 -0.40
C LEU A 406 -11.59 -7.25 -1.37
N GLY A 407 -11.77 -6.14 -2.09
CA GLY A 407 -10.75 -5.57 -2.98
C GLY A 407 -9.65 -4.81 -2.25
N ARG A 408 -9.98 -4.25 -1.09
CA ARG A 408 -9.06 -3.59 -0.16
C ARG A 408 -9.52 -3.91 1.26
N TRP A 409 -8.62 -3.80 2.23
CA TRP A 409 -8.92 -3.91 3.67
C TRP A 409 -8.11 -2.90 4.47
N MET A 410 -8.44 -2.72 5.75
CA MET A 410 -7.61 -1.94 6.67
C MET A 410 -6.42 -2.78 7.14
N ILE A 411 -5.24 -2.17 7.28
CA ILE A 411 -4.06 -2.77 7.92
C ILE A 411 -3.61 -1.84 9.03
N TRP A 412 -3.49 -2.34 10.26
CA TRP A 412 -3.19 -1.55 11.45
C TRP A 412 -1.95 -2.07 12.17
N TRP A 413 -1.01 -1.18 12.53
CA TRP A 413 0.15 -1.47 13.37
C TRP A 413 -0.05 -0.75 14.72
N PRO A 414 -0.59 -1.44 15.75
CA PRO A 414 -0.92 -0.81 17.02
C PRO A 414 0.29 -0.19 17.74
N ALA A 415 1.46 -0.84 17.62
CA ALA A 415 2.70 -0.40 18.26
C ALA A 415 3.34 0.83 17.62
N GLU A 416 2.95 1.17 16.39
CA GLU A 416 3.64 2.18 15.58
C GLU A 416 2.76 3.40 15.25
N ASP A 417 1.51 3.42 15.73
CA ASP A 417 0.51 4.43 15.35
C ASP A 417 0.40 4.60 13.83
N ARG A 418 0.48 3.48 13.10
CA ARG A 418 0.32 3.39 11.64
C ARG A 418 -0.96 2.64 11.29
N LEU A 419 -1.73 3.19 10.36
CA LEU A 419 -2.93 2.56 9.79
C LEU A 419 -2.91 2.79 8.27
N ALA A 420 -3.29 1.80 7.49
CA ALA A 420 -3.32 1.88 6.04
C ALA A 420 -4.61 1.30 5.45
N VAL A 421 -4.99 1.78 4.28
CA VAL A 421 -5.91 1.09 3.37
C VAL A 421 -5.05 0.38 2.34
N SER A 422 -5.19 -0.94 2.23
CA SER A 422 -4.33 -1.75 1.38
C SER A 422 -4.44 -1.42 -0.12
N CYS A 423 -3.55 -1.99 -0.93
CA CYS A 423 -3.69 -1.94 -2.38
C CYS A 423 -4.91 -2.73 -2.86
N GLU A 424 -5.40 -2.41 -4.06
CA GLU A 424 -6.49 -3.16 -4.67
C GLU A 424 -5.98 -4.52 -5.16
N ARG A 425 -6.48 -5.61 -4.57
CA ARG A 425 -6.27 -7.00 -5.00
C ARG A 425 -7.34 -7.90 -4.39
N ASP A 426 -7.31 -9.18 -4.73
CA ASP A 426 -8.13 -10.16 -4.03
C ASP A 426 -7.47 -10.49 -2.69
N TRP A 427 -8.09 -10.05 -1.61
CA TRP A 427 -7.61 -10.33 -0.26
C TRP A 427 -8.21 -11.63 0.25
N GLU A 428 -7.45 -12.72 0.14
CA GLU A 428 -7.95 -14.07 0.32
C GLU A 428 -8.44 -14.34 1.75
N GLY A 429 -7.82 -13.74 2.77
CA GLY A 429 -8.28 -13.81 4.16
C GLY A 429 -9.68 -13.22 4.40
N SER A 430 -10.22 -12.46 3.45
CA SER A 430 -11.56 -11.87 3.54
C SER A 430 -12.68 -12.76 2.98
N LEU A 431 -12.36 -13.93 2.44
CA LEU A 431 -13.26 -14.80 1.67
C LEU A 431 -14.57 -15.14 2.40
N LEU A 432 -15.70 -14.94 1.71
CA LEU A 432 -17.01 -15.53 2.00
C LEU A 432 -17.42 -16.36 0.78
N CYS A 433 -17.64 -17.66 0.93
CA CYS A 433 -17.86 -18.58 -0.19
C CYS A 433 -18.98 -19.57 0.09
N GLU A 434 -19.74 -19.98 -0.92
CA GLU A 434 -20.70 -21.07 -0.82
C GLU A 434 -19.93 -22.38 -0.60
N LYS A 435 -20.25 -23.11 0.48
CA LYS A 435 -19.51 -24.30 0.92
C LYS A 435 -19.45 -25.37 -0.18
N ALA A 436 -20.50 -25.49 -1.00
CA ALA A 436 -20.61 -26.49 -2.06
C ALA A 436 -19.56 -26.32 -3.19
N VAL A 437 -19.03 -25.11 -3.38
CA VAL A 437 -18.02 -24.83 -4.41
C VAL A 437 -16.62 -24.59 -3.82
N MET A 438 -16.47 -24.64 -2.50
CA MET A 438 -15.21 -24.39 -1.79
C MET A 438 -14.16 -25.46 -2.10
N PRO A 439 -13.02 -25.10 -2.72
CA PRO A 439 -11.87 -26.00 -2.85
C PRO A 439 -11.32 -26.41 -1.48
N ARG A 440 -10.65 -27.57 -1.44
CA ARG A 440 -9.88 -27.97 -0.26
C ARG A 440 -8.59 -27.16 -0.20
N TYR A 441 -8.21 -26.77 1.01
CA TYR A 441 -6.92 -26.11 1.25
C TYR A 441 -5.78 -27.10 1.03
N PRO A 442 -4.70 -26.72 0.32
CA PRO A 442 -3.49 -27.54 0.24
C PRO A 442 -2.82 -27.62 1.62
N ALA A 443 -2.08 -28.70 1.89
CA ALA A 443 -1.39 -28.92 3.17
C ALA A 443 -0.13 -28.03 3.32
N LEU A 444 -0.29 -26.72 3.18
CA LEU A 444 0.77 -25.72 3.34
C LEU A 444 0.72 -25.13 4.73
N ARG A 445 1.89 -24.68 5.21
CA ARG A 445 2.03 -23.98 6.50
C ARG A 445 1.76 -22.47 6.40
N ARG A 446 1.81 -21.92 5.17
CA ARG A 446 1.59 -20.50 4.84
C ARG A 446 1.10 -20.40 3.39
N GLY A 447 0.24 -19.43 3.09
CA GLY A 447 -0.18 -19.11 1.71
C GLY A 447 -1.15 -20.12 1.09
N GLU A 448 -1.74 -21.01 1.88
CA GLU A 448 -2.73 -22.01 1.45
C GLU A 448 -4.02 -21.41 0.89
N ASP A 449 -4.28 -20.14 1.18
CA ASP A 449 -5.44 -19.37 0.71
C ASP A 449 -5.41 -19.08 -0.79
N THR A 450 -4.22 -18.73 -1.29
CA THR A 450 -4.05 -18.25 -2.67
C THR A 450 -4.49 -19.32 -3.68
N PRO A 451 -4.08 -20.61 -3.56
CA PRO A 451 -4.57 -21.67 -4.45
C PRO A 451 -6.09 -21.87 -4.41
N VAL A 452 -6.72 -21.70 -3.23
CA VAL A 452 -8.18 -21.83 -3.07
C VAL A 452 -8.90 -20.71 -3.83
N VAL A 453 -8.47 -19.47 -3.69
CA VAL A 453 -9.07 -18.32 -4.39
C VAL A 453 -8.85 -18.41 -5.90
N GLU A 454 -7.65 -18.82 -6.34
CA GLU A 454 -7.37 -19.05 -7.76
C GLU A 454 -8.25 -20.14 -8.36
N GLN A 455 -8.50 -21.23 -7.63
CA GLN A 455 -9.40 -22.29 -8.08
C GLN A 455 -10.86 -21.83 -8.09
N LEU A 456 -11.30 -21.06 -7.10
CA LEU A 456 -12.65 -20.48 -7.08
C LEU A 456 -12.89 -19.59 -8.29
N ARG A 457 -11.94 -18.73 -8.67
CA ARG A 457 -12.02 -17.89 -9.88
C ARG A 457 -12.22 -18.68 -11.17
N ARG A 458 -11.75 -19.93 -11.22
CA ARG A 458 -11.88 -20.81 -12.39
C ARG A 458 -13.18 -21.63 -12.37
N SER A 459 -13.72 -21.92 -11.20
CA SER A 459 -14.80 -22.89 -11.01
C SER A 459 -16.15 -22.28 -10.60
N ALA A 460 -16.15 -21.04 -10.12
CA ALA A 460 -17.31 -20.35 -9.60
C ALA A 460 -17.33 -18.88 -10.03
N ARG A 461 -18.51 -18.25 -9.96
CA ARG A 461 -18.63 -16.81 -10.16
C ARG A 461 -18.19 -16.11 -8.87
N VAL A 462 -17.04 -15.45 -8.94
CA VAL A 462 -16.44 -14.73 -7.83
C VAL A 462 -16.66 -13.24 -8.03
N VAL A 463 -17.11 -12.55 -6.99
CA VAL A 463 -17.29 -11.11 -6.97
C VAL A 463 -16.33 -10.47 -5.99
N ARG A 464 -15.73 -9.35 -6.40
CA ARG A 464 -14.91 -8.51 -5.54
C ARG A 464 -15.67 -7.25 -5.19
N MET A 465 -15.76 -6.93 -3.90
CA MET A 465 -16.37 -5.69 -3.41
C MET A 465 -15.35 -4.81 -2.71
N ASP A 466 -15.47 -3.49 -2.84
CA ASP A 466 -14.53 -2.55 -2.25
C ASP A 466 -15.11 -1.82 -1.04
N LEU A 467 -15.03 -2.46 0.13
CA LEU A 467 -15.37 -1.86 1.43
C LEU A 467 -14.29 -2.20 2.46
N PRO A 468 -13.17 -1.45 2.48
CA PRO A 468 -12.01 -1.82 3.29
C PRO A 468 -12.27 -1.88 4.80
N ARG A 469 -13.22 -1.09 5.31
CA ARG A 469 -13.56 -1.06 6.74
C ARG A 469 -14.18 -2.35 7.26
N LEU A 470 -14.64 -3.27 6.40
CA LEU A 470 -15.28 -4.51 6.85
C LEU A 470 -14.30 -5.49 7.52
N TYR A 471 -13.00 -5.33 7.27
CA TYR A 471 -11.93 -6.20 7.77
C TYR A 471 -10.71 -5.34 8.12
N THR A 472 -10.17 -5.52 9.33
CA THR A 472 -8.93 -4.89 9.75
C THR A 472 -7.90 -5.95 10.11
N TYR A 473 -6.88 -6.06 9.27
CA TYR A 473 -5.70 -6.89 9.49
C TYR A 473 -4.79 -6.21 10.52
N VAL A 474 -4.40 -6.91 11.59
CA VAL A 474 -3.60 -6.33 12.67
C VAL A 474 -2.16 -6.87 12.67
N VAL A 475 -1.20 -5.96 12.56
CA VAL A 475 0.24 -6.28 12.56
C VAL A 475 0.81 -6.08 13.97
N HIS A 476 1.15 -7.19 14.63
CA HIS A 476 1.61 -7.22 16.03
C HIS A 476 2.90 -8.05 16.21
N GLY A 477 3.69 -8.22 15.15
CA GLY A 477 5.05 -8.81 15.19
C GLY A 477 5.12 -10.34 15.37
N ALA A 478 4.02 -10.97 15.76
CA ALA A 478 3.87 -12.42 15.88
C ALA A 478 3.03 -13.03 14.73
N ASN A 479 2.72 -12.24 13.70
CA ASN A 479 1.99 -12.68 12.52
C ASN A 479 2.76 -13.75 11.73
N THR A 480 2.07 -14.47 10.85
CA THR A 480 2.65 -15.49 9.96
C THR A 480 3.74 -14.91 9.03
N PHE A 481 3.59 -13.64 8.63
CA PHE A 481 4.56 -12.90 7.81
C PHE A 481 5.42 -11.94 8.66
N GLY A 482 6.63 -11.63 8.19
CA GLY A 482 7.58 -10.76 8.89
C GLY A 482 7.41 -9.26 8.59
N ALA A 483 8.14 -8.40 9.31
CA ALA A 483 8.05 -6.94 9.19
C ALA A 483 8.33 -6.41 7.77
N SER A 484 9.24 -7.03 7.00
CA SER A 484 9.53 -6.64 5.61
C SER A 484 8.32 -6.81 4.69
N HIS A 485 7.52 -7.84 4.87
CA HIS A 485 6.29 -8.07 4.12
C HIS A 485 5.26 -6.96 4.38
N PHE A 486 5.07 -6.61 5.64
CA PHE A 486 4.15 -5.54 6.03
C PHE A 486 4.64 -4.16 5.61
N GLU A 487 5.95 -3.92 5.57
CA GLU A 487 6.49 -2.67 5.06
C GLU A 487 6.23 -2.52 3.55
N VAL A 488 6.32 -3.59 2.76
CA VAL A 488 5.89 -3.57 1.34
C VAL A 488 4.41 -3.17 1.25
N HIS A 489 3.56 -3.77 2.07
CA HIS A 489 2.12 -3.45 2.10
C HIS A 489 1.83 -2.02 2.53
N TRP A 490 2.62 -1.47 3.47
CA TRP A 490 2.57 -0.06 3.81
C TRP A 490 2.95 0.82 2.61
N GLN A 491 4.02 0.50 1.88
CA GLN A 491 4.48 1.31 0.75
C GLN A 491 3.51 1.32 -0.44
N ILE A 492 2.84 0.19 -0.73
CA ILE A 492 1.88 0.08 -1.83
C ILE A 492 0.43 0.40 -1.43
N ALA A 493 0.19 0.77 -0.17
CA ALA A 493 -1.13 1.09 0.34
C ALA A 493 -1.79 2.23 -0.45
N THR A 494 -3.10 2.10 -0.74
CA THR A 494 -3.86 3.17 -1.39
C THR A 494 -4.00 4.41 -0.50
N ALA A 495 -3.99 4.24 0.82
CA ALA A 495 -3.91 5.34 1.77
C ALA A 495 -3.11 4.95 3.01
N ARG A 496 -2.39 5.92 3.57
CA ARG A 496 -1.58 5.78 4.79
C ARG A 496 -1.92 6.88 5.78
N PHE A 497 -2.12 6.48 7.03
CA PHE A 497 -2.42 7.34 8.17
C PHE A 497 -1.36 7.09 9.25
N GLY A 498 -0.67 8.13 9.66
CA GLY A 498 0.31 8.09 10.75
C GLY A 498 0.05 9.22 11.75
N GLY A 499 0.50 9.04 12.99
CA GLY A 499 0.37 10.06 14.05
C GLY A 499 -1.08 10.46 14.32
N ASP A 500 -1.37 11.76 14.36
CA ASP A 500 -2.73 12.28 14.62
C ASP A 500 -3.78 11.77 13.64
N ARG A 501 -3.41 11.58 12.36
CA ARG A 501 -4.33 11.06 11.34
C ARG A 501 -4.71 9.61 11.62
N CYS A 502 -3.75 8.82 12.11
CA CYS A 502 -4.02 7.45 12.54
C CYS A 502 -4.97 7.46 13.74
N ARG A 503 -4.68 8.26 14.77
CA ARG A 503 -5.55 8.40 15.95
C ARG A 503 -6.99 8.79 15.61
N ALA A 504 -7.18 9.78 14.74
CA ALA A 504 -8.51 10.19 14.29
C ALA A 504 -9.25 9.03 13.61
N MET A 505 -8.57 8.27 12.74
CA MET A 505 -9.16 7.10 12.10
C MET A 505 -9.44 5.95 13.06
N LEU A 506 -8.58 5.74 14.05
CA LEU A 506 -8.76 4.73 15.11
C LEU A 506 -9.94 5.08 16.03
N GLU A 507 -10.16 6.35 16.31
CA GLU A 507 -11.33 6.82 17.06
C GLU A 507 -12.63 6.56 16.30
N GLU A 508 -12.62 6.83 15.00
CA GLU A 508 -13.74 6.53 14.10
C GLU A 508 -14.02 5.03 14.00
N MET A 509 -12.97 4.22 13.88
CA MET A 509 -13.07 2.76 13.97
C MET A 509 -13.59 2.33 15.34
N GLY A 510 -13.17 3.01 16.41
CA GLY A 510 -13.56 2.78 17.81
C GLY A 510 -15.06 2.88 18.08
N LYS A 511 -15.81 3.60 17.24
CA LYS A 511 -17.28 3.65 17.31
C LYS A 511 -17.94 2.29 17.06
N ARG A 512 -17.25 1.38 16.37
CA ARG A 512 -17.77 0.07 15.93
C ARG A 512 -16.90 -1.11 16.36
N LEU A 513 -15.61 -0.87 16.59
CA LEU A 513 -14.58 -1.87 16.89
C LEU A 513 -13.94 -1.60 18.26
N PRO A 514 -13.45 -2.62 18.99
CA PRO A 514 -12.79 -2.47 20.29
C PRO A 514 -11.33 -1.97 20.18
N VAL A 515 -11.09 -0.91 19.39
CA VAL A 515 -9.75 -0.45 18.98
C VAL A 515 -8.85 -0.14 20.18
N GLU A 516 -9.33 0.65 21.14
CA GLU A 516 -8.49 1.06 22.28
C GLU A 516 -8.18 -0.10 23.24
N ALA A 517 -9.15 -1.02 23.43
CA ALA A 517 -8.92 -2.22 24.23
C ALA A 517 -7.87 -3.12 23.56
N TYR A 518 -7.97 -3.31 22.24
CA TYR A 518 -7.00 -4.08 21.46
C TYR A 518 -5.61 -3.43 21.50
N ARG A 519 -5.53 -2.11 21.29
CA ARG A 519 -4.26 -1.37 21.30
C ARG A 519 -3.50 -1.56 22.60
N ARG A 520 -4.19 -1.48 23.74
CA ARG A 520 -3.58 -1.72 25.06
C ARG A 520 -3.06 -3.14 25.22
N ALA A 521 -3.79 -4.15 24.73
CA ALA A 521 -3.33 -5.54 24.75
C ALA A 521 -2.11 -5.75 23.85
N ALA A 522 -2.12 -5.18 22.65
CA ALA A 522 -1.01 -5.28 21.71
C ALA A 522 0.27 -4.57 22.19
N LEU A 523 0.14 -3.42 22.87
CA LEU A 523 1.29 -2.67 23.41
C LEU A 523 1.97 -3.39 24.58
N ARG A 524 1.22 -3.96 25.53
CA ARG A 524 1.79 -4.77 26.62
C ARG A 524 2.67 -5.89 26.07
N LYS A 525 2.20 -6.57 25.03
CA LYS A 525 2.94 -7.62 24.34
C LYS A 525 4.23 -7.12 23.68
N ALA A 526 4.21 -5.92 23.10
CA ALA A 526 5.40 -5.32 22.50
C ALA A 526 6.45 -4.93 23.55
N GLU A 527 6.03 -4.44 24.72
CA GLU A 527 6.89 -4.10 25.85
C GLU A 527 7.55 -5.35 26.47
N GLU A 528 6.78 -6.42 26.65
CA GLU A 528 7.27 -7.71 27.17
C GLU A 528 8.28 -8.39 26.21
N MET A 529 8.08 -8.23 24.88
CA MET A 529 9.04 -8.67 23.87
C MET A 529 10.26 -7.74 23.71
N GLY A 530 10.18 -6.51 24.25
CA GLY A 530 11.19 -5.45 24.10
C GLY A 530 12.13 -5.25 25.29
N ALA A 531 12.01 -6.08 26.34
CA ALA A 531 12.76 -5.92 27.59
C ALA A 531 14.22 -6.47 27.56
N ASP A 532 14.66 -7.09 26.46
CA ASP A 532 16.05 -7.52 26.29
C ASP A 532 16.79 -6.69 25.22
N SER A 533 17.57 -5.72 25.71
CA SER A 533 18.74 -5.05 25.10
C SER A 533 18.78 -4.84 23.57
N ALA A 534 18.50 -3.62 23.09
CA ALA A 534 18.72 -3.28 21.67
C ALA A 534 19.21 -1.84 21.46
N GLY A 535 20.50 -1.61 21.71
CA GLY A 535 21.16 -0.34 21.35
C GLY A 535 22.68 -0.40 21.37
N ALA A 536 23.28 -1.35 22.09
CA ALA A 536 24.73 -1.45 22.24
C ALA A 536 25.44 -2.22 21.10
N ASP A 537 24.70 -2.89 20.20
CA ASP A 537 25.27 -3.88 19.28
C ASP A 537 25.16 -3.54 17.77
N ILE A 538 24.78 -2.31 17.37
CA ILE A 538 24.72 -1.93 15.93
C ILE A 538 25.87 -0.99 15.57
N GLU A 539 26.70 -1.38 14.61
CA GLU A 539 27.78 -0.55 14.05
C GLU A 539 27.43 -0.13 12.62
N VAL A 540 27.48 1.18 12.30
CA VAL A 540 27.15 1.68 10.96
C VAL A 540 28.34 2.39 10.32
N GLU A 541 28.66 2.02 9.09
CA GLU A 541 29.61 2.73 8.24
C GLU A 541 28.87 3.37 7.07
N VAL A 542 29.07 4.66 6.83
CA VAL A 542 28.42 5.39 5.73
C VAL A 542 29.44 5.76 4.66
N ALA A 543 29.25 5.26 3.45
CA ALA A 543 30.08 5.59 2.28
C ALA A 543 29.33 6.53 1.33
N GLY A 544 29.97 7.59 0.84
CA GLY A 544 29.38 8.49 -0.16
C GLY A 544 30.18 9.76 -0.38
N HIS A 545 29.62 10.70 -1.16
CA HIS A 545 30.31 11.92 -1.62
C HIS A 545 30.38 13.04 -0.56
N LEU A 546 30.86 12.73 0.64
CA LEU A 546 30.85 13.60 1.81
C LEU A 546 31.60 14.92 1.59
N GLY A 547 32.72 14.88 0.87
CA GLY A 547 33.52 16.06 0.52
C GLY A 547 32.95 16.93 -0.62
N ALA A 548 31.90 16.48 -1.32
CA ALA A 548 31.39 17.16 -2.50
C ALA A 548 30.33 18.24 -2.17
N ALA A 549 30.44 19.39 -2.83
CA ALA A 549 29.48 20.51 -2.76
C ALA A 549 28.27 20.34 -3.70
N THR A 550 27.70 19.13 -3.77
CA THR A 550 26.57 18.72 -4.63
C THR A 550 25.35 18.33 -3.79
N GLY A 551 24.19 18.13 -4.45
CA GLY A 551 22.98 17.61 -3.80
C GLY A 551 23.21 16.22 -3.17
N LEU A 552 23.94 15.32 -3.85
CA LEU A 552 24.33 14.01 -3.31
C LEU A 552 25.22 14.16 -2.07
N GLY A 553 26.18 15.10 -2.09
CA GLY A 553 27.03 15.37 -0.93
C GLY A 553 26.25 15.92 0.27
N SER A 554 25.25 16.78 0.03
CA SER A 554 24.35 17.27 1.09
C SER A 554 23.52 16.12 1.68
N ALA A 555 22.98 15.26 0.83
CA ALA A 555 22.18 14.11 1.23
C ALA A 555 22.93 13.08 2.11
N VAL A 556 24.18 12.73 1.76
CA VAL A 556 24.99 11.82 2.59
C VAL A 556 25.39 12.45 3.92
N ARG A 557 25.73 13.75 3.96
CA ARG A 557 25.99 14.46 5.23
C ARG A 557 24.75 14.49 6.11
N GLY A 558 23.57 14.68 5.53
CA GLY A 558 22.29 14.55 6.24
C GLY A 558 22.09 13.16 6.84
N THR A 559 22.43 12.10 6.09
CA THR A 559 22.34 10.71 6.59
C THR A 559 23.28 10.45 7.77
N VAL A 560 24.52 10.92 7.69
CA VAL A 560 25.47 10.83 8.82
C VAL A 560 24.96 11.59 10.03
N ALA A 561 24.45 12.81 9.83
CA ALA A 561 23.85 13.59 10.91
C ALA A 561 22.66 12.85 11.55
N ALA A 562 21.81 12.22 10.75
CA ALA A 562 20.64 11.50 11.22
C ALA A 562 21.00 10.26 12.05
N LEU A 563 21.88 9.41 11.55
CA LEU A 563 22.34 8.22 12.27
C LEU A 563 23.02 8.59 13.60
N ARG A 564 23.85 9.65 13.60
CA ARG A 564 24.48 10.19 14.82
C ARG A 564 23.47 10.78 15.79
N ALA A 565 22.49 11.54 15.30
CA ALA A 565 21.43 12.12 16.13
C ALA A 565 20.55 11.04 16.79
N SER A 566 20.41 9.87 16.16
CA SER A 566 19.75 8.73 16.79
C SER A 566 20.56 8.21 18.00
N GLY A 567 21.89 8.36 17.98
CA GLY A 567 22.83 7.82 18.98
C GLY A 567 23.56 6.55 18.54
N LEU A 568 23.61 6.24 17.23
CA LEU A 568 24.35 5.09 16.70
C LEU A 568 25.83 5.45 16.51
N PRO A 569 26.77 4.52 16.71
CA PRO A 569 28.17 4.73 16.34
C PRO A 569 28.30 4.71 14.80
N VAL A 570 28.80 5.81 14.23
CA VAL A 570 28.91 5.99 12.76
C VAL A 570 30.33 6.31 12.33
N SER A 571 30.93 5.43 11.51
CA SER A 571 32.14 5.70 10.72
C SER A 571 31.78 6.18 9.31
N VAL A 572 32.71 6.85 8.63
CA VAL A 572 32.47 7.44 7.31
C VAL A 572 33.57 7.11 6.31
N ILE A 573 33.18 6.85 5.06
CA ILE A 573 34.08 6.66 3.91
C ILE A 573 33.74 7.72 2.85
N ASP A 574 34.69 8.60 2.55
CA ASP A 574 34.52 9.57 1.47
C ASP A 574 34.76 8.93 0.10
N MET A 575 33.86 9.20 -0.84
CA MET A 575 33.96 8.82 -2.25
C MET A 575 34.14 10.11 -3.07
N PRO A 576 35.37 10.59 -3.29
CA PRO A 576 35.59 11.91 -3.87
C PRO A 576 35.15 12.01 -5.34
N PHE A 577 34.58 13.15 -5.73
CA PHE A 577 34.40 13.56 -7.12
C PHE A 577 35.55 14.45 -7.56
N ALA A 578 36.09 14.23 -8.77
CA ALA A 578 37.28 14.92 -9.27
C ALA A 578 37.12 16.44 -9.54
N GLU A 579 35.93 17.03 -9.38
CA GLU A 579 35.58 18.35 -9.94
C GLU A 579 34.87 19.33 -8.99
N THR A 580 34.94 19.17 -7.66
CA THR A 580 34.21 20.06 -6.73
C THR A 580 35.11 20.72 -5.69
N HIS A 581 34.78 21.96 -5.29
CA HIS A 581 35.39 22.59 -4.12
C HIS A 581 35.15 21.73 -2.86
N PRO A 582 36.20 21.41 -2.08
CA PRO A 582 36.08 20.52 -0.93
C PRO A 582 35.28 21.19 0.20
N VAL A 583 34.33 20.46 0.76
CA VAL A 583 33.60 20.83 2.00
C VAL A 583 34.26 20.14 3.19
N ALA A 584 34.28 20.79 4.36
CA ALA A 584 34.82 20.20 5.58
C ALA A 584 34.07 18.90 5.94
N MET A 585 34.83 17.84 6.20
CA MET A 585 34.28 16.53 6.54
C MET A 585 33.66 16.54 7.94
N PRO A 586 32.60 15.74 8.20
CA PRO A 586 32.10 15.56 9.55
C PRO A 586 33.22 15.10 10.49
N ALA A 587 33.35 15.72 11.66
CA ALA A 587 34.40 15.37 12.62
C ALA A 587 34.38 13.87 12.92
N ALA A 588 35.58 13.27 12.96
CA ALA A 588 35.77 11.91 13.43
C ALA A 588 35.47 11.86 14.94
N PRO A 589 34.88 10.77 15.45
CA PRO A 589 34.73 10.60 16.89
C PRO A 589 36.12 10.63 17.57
N PRO A 590 36.21 11.13 18.83
CA PRO A 590 37.46 11.12 19.57
C PRO A 590 38.02 9.69 19.64
N ALA A 591 39.32 9.55 19.42
CA ALA A 591 40.02 8.27 19.44
C ALA A 591 39.95 7.66 20.86
N GLY A 592 38.92 6.86 21.12
CA GLY A 592 38.66 6.27 22.43
C GLY A 592 37.42 5.37 22.55
N SER A 593 36.59 5.22 21.51
CA SER A 593 35.39 4.38 21.56
C SER A 593 35.33 3.29 20.46
N GLN A 594 36.48 2.67 20.13
CA GLN A 594 36.43 1.41 19.39
C GLN A 594 36.06 0.28 20.37
N THR A 595 34.77 0.14 20.64
CA THR A 595 34.23 -1.10 21.18
C THR A 595 34.08 -2.09 20.03
N THR A 596 35.16 -2.77 19.62
CA THR A 596 35.03 -3.99 18.82
C THR A 596 34.54 -5.10 19.75
N GLY A 597 33.25 -5.05 20.10
CA GLY A 597 32.56 -6.15 20.76
C GLY A 597 32.42 -7.29 19.76
N VAL A 598 32.89 -8.48 20.12
CA VAL A 598 32.64 -9.70 19.36
C VAL A 598 31.12 -9.96 19.40
N GLY A 599 30.39 -9.68 18.31
CA GLY A 599 28.94 -9.92 18.21
C GLY A 599 28.07 -8.79 17.64
N ALA A 600 28.62 -7.60 17.34
CA ALA A 600 27.84 -6.47 16.83
C ALA A 600 27.33 -6.68 15.38
N PHE A 601 26.08 -6.28 15.10
CA PHE A 601 25.49 -6.23 13.76
C PHE A 601 26.07 -5.05 12.97
N ALA A 602 27.01 -5.37 12.07
CA ALA A 602 27.72 -4.39 11.26
C ALA A 602 26.99 -4.11 9.93
N VAL A 603 26.75 -2.82 9.67
CA VAL A 603 26.01 -2.31 8.51
C VAL A 603 26.89 -1.34 7.70
N THR A 604 26.87 -1.47 6.38
CA THR A 604 27.48 -0.50 5.47
C THR A 604 26.41 0.15 4.61
N LEU A 605 26.21 1.46 4.76
CA LEU A 605 25.26 2.25 3.99
C LEU A 605 26.00 3.03 2.90
N ILE A 606 25.75 2.68 1.64
CA ILE A 606 26.34 3.30 0.46
C ILE A 606 25.38 4.35 -0.08
N HIS A 607 25.61 5.61 0.28
CA HIS A 607 24.79 6.74 -0.15
C HIS A 607 25.30 7.37 -1.43
N THR A 608 25.05 6.71 -2.54
CA THR A 608 25.23 7.26 -3.88
C THR A 608 24.43 6.47 -4.92
N ASN A 609 24.25 7.04 -6.10
CA ASN A 609 23.64 6.33 -7.21
C ASN A 609 24.59 5.24 -7.76
N PRO A 610 24.03 4.14 -8.32
CA PRO A 610 24.79 2.99 -8.82
C PRO A 610 25.93 3.31 -9.80
N ASP A 611 25.76 4.32 -10.65
CA ASP A 611 26.77 4.75 -11.62
C ASP A 611 28.03 5.30 -10.93
N ALA A 612 27.85 6.14 -9.91
CA ALA A 612 28.95 6.67 -9.11
C ALA A 612 29.60 5.60 -8.21
N LEU A 613 28.81 4.65 -7.68
CA LEU A 613 29.34 3.47 -6.99
C LEU A 613 30.25 2.65 -7.91
N ARG A 614 29.77 2.32 -9.11
CA ARG A 614 30.53 1.55 -10.10
C ARG A 614 31.82 2.27 -10.52
N GLN A 615 31.77 3.59 -10.73
CA GLN A 615 32.95 4.38 -11.06
C GLN A 615 33.99 4.31 -9.94
N SER A 616 33.57 4.42 -8.69
CA SER A 616 34.46 4.34 -7.53
C SER A 616 35.11 2.96 -7.39
N LEU A 617 34.38 1.88 -7.71
CA LEU A 617 34.90 0.51 -7.66
C LEU A 617 35.90 0.22 -8.80
N ASN A 618 35.75 0.87 -9.95
CA ASN A 618 36.55 0.62 -11.16
C ASN A 618 37.81 1.50 -11.31
N ALA A 619 38.02 2.50 -10.44
CA ALA A 619 39.13 3.45 -10.54
C ALA A 619 40.51 2.75 -10.30
N SER A 620 41.19 2.39 -11.38
CA SER A 620 42.33 1.43 -11.40
C SER A 620 43.72 1.99 -11.02
N ARG A 621 43.86 3.15 -10.36
CA ARG A 621 45.18 3.63 -9.87
C ARG A 621 45.14 4.17 -8.44
N PRO A 622 45.97 3.68 -7.51
CA PRO A 622 46.09 4.24 -6.17
C PRO A 622 46.68 5.65 -6.23
N ASP A 623 46.12 6.57 -5.44
CA ASP A 623 46.76 7.85 -5.12
C ASP A 623 47.80 7.57 -4.01
N PRO A 624 49.11 7.80 -4.24
CA PRO A 624 50.15 7.54 -3.26
C PRO A 624 50.04 8.37 -1.98
N GLN A 625 49.23 9.44 -1.96
CA GLN A 625 49.12 10.36 -0.81
C GLN A 625 47.99 10.03 0.17
N CYS A 626 47.06 9.12 -0.16
CA CYS A 626 45.91 8.82 0.72
C CYS A 626 45.35 7.38 0.54
N PRO A 627 45.96 6.35 1.16
CA PRO A 627 45.58 4.95 0.96
C PRO A 627 44.22 4.54 1.58
N ASP A 628 43.69 5.30 2.54
CA ASP A 628 42.48 4.93 3.32
C ASP A 628 41.14 5.48 2.80
N ARG A 629 41.10 6.09 1.60
CA ARG A 629 39.93 6.84 1.08
C ARG A 629 39.18 6.17 -0.08
N ARG A 630 39.13 4.85 -0.16
CA ARG A 630 38.34 4.14 -1.20
C ARG A 630 37.52 2.99 -0.62
N LEU A 631 36.32 2.81 -1.16
CA LEU A 631 35.46 1.66 -0.87
C LEU A 631 36.10 0.39 -1.48
N ASP A 632 36.84 -0.38 -0.68
CA ASP A 632 37.37 -1.69 -1.07
C ASP A 632 36.23 -2.72 -1.06
N PRO A 633 35.95 -3.44 -2.18
CA PRO A 633 34.95 -4.51 -2.22
C PRO A 633 35.09 -5.54 -1.10
N ARG A 634 36.31 -5.78 -0.60
CA ARG A 634 36.57 -6.71 0.51
C ARG A 634 35.98 -6.24 1.84
N ARG A 635 35.76 -4.93 2.02
CA ARG A 635 35.12 -4.34 3.20
C ARG A 635 33.60 -4.55 3.26
N LEU A 636 32.98 -4.88 2.12
CA LEU A 636 31.55 -5.21 2.06
C LEU A 636 31.28 -6.65 2.53
N SER A 637 32.30 -7.51 2.52
CA SER A 637 32.19 -8.91 2.93
C SER A 637 31.91 -9.04 4.43
N GLY A 638 30.86 -9.77 4.81
CA GLY A 638 30.49 -10.01 6.21
C GLY A 638 29.67 -8.90 6.88
N ARG A 639 29.28 -7.85 6.14
CA ARG A 639 28.41 -6.76 6.61
C ARG A 639 27.08 -6.75 5.87
N PHE A 640 26.03 -6.19 6.48
CA PHE A 640 24.77 -5.94 5.79
C PHE A 640 24.86 -4.64 5.01
N THR A 641 24.72 -4.70 3.67
CA THR A 641 24.98 -3.55 2.79
C THR A 641 23.68 -2.93 2.31
N ILE A 642 23.51 -1.62 2.53
CA ILE A 642 22.33 -0.85 2.13
C ILE A 642 22.74 0.15 1.04
N GLY A 643 22.13 0.09 -0.14
CA GLY A 643 22.31 1.09 -1.19
C GLY A 643 21.28 2.21 -1.09
N TYR A 644 21.69 3.47 -1.00
CA TYR A 644 20.75 4.60 -1.02
C TYR A 644 20.68 5.23 -2.42
N TRP A 645 19.62 4.94 -3.19
CA TRP A 645 19.51 5.32 -4.60
C TRP A 645 18.43 6.40 -4.82
N ALA A 646 18.79 7.48 -5.50
CA ALA A 646 17.87 8.56 -5.82
C ALA A 646 17.43 8.48 -7.29
N TRP A 647 16.13 8.31 -7.54
CA TRP A 647 15.59 8.17 -8.88
C TRP A 647 14.25 8.90 -9.06
N GLU A 648 14.06 9.52 -10.22
CA GLU A 648 12.96 10.47 -10.47
C GLU A 648 11.93 10.01 -11.52
N ALA A 649 12.12 8.85 -12.16
CA ALA A 649 11.18 8.34 -13.18
C ALA A 649 10.35 7.16 -12.67
N SER A 650 9.06 7.14 -13.02
CA SER A 650 8.11 6.09 -12.66
C SER A 650 8.24 4.79 -13.48
N SER A 651 9.03 4.81 -14.56
CA SER A 651 9.23 3.71 -15.50
C SER A 651 10.25 2.65 -15.06
N GLY A 652 10.83 2.76 -13.87
CA GLY A 652 11.87 1.86 -13.34
C GLY A 652 13.27 2.48 -13.40
N ILE A 653 14.28 1.80 -12.83
CA ILE A 653 15.68 2.28 -12.83
C ILE A 653 16.36 2.09 -14.19
N PRO A 654 17.41 2.86 -14.50
CA PRO A 654 18.25 2.63 -15.68
C PRO A 654 18.86 1.22 -15.68
N ASP A 655 18.96 0.58 -16.84
CA ASP A 655 19.57 -0.75 -16.96
C ASP A 655 20.99 -0.83 -16.36
N PRO A 656 21.90 0.15 -16.56
CA PRO A 656 23.24 0.11 -15.95
C PRO A 656 23.26 0.11 -14.42
N TRP A 657 22.15 0.45 -13.76
CA TRP A 657 22.06 0.44 -12.29
C TRP A 657 21.85 -0.97 -11.75
N ARG A 658 21.38 -1.92 -12.58
CA ARG A 658 21.16 -3.31 -12.19
C ARG A 658 22.45 -4.04 -11.86
N ASP A 659 23.57 -3.65 -12.49
CA ASP A 659 24.92 -4.15 -12.24
C ASP A 659 25.35 -4.02 -10.75
N CYS A 660 24.74 -3.08 -10.01
CA CYS A 660 25.06 -2.86 -8.60
C CYS A 660 24.14 -3.63 -7.63
N LEU A 661 23.09 -4.31 -8.09
CA LEU A 661 22.19 -5.09 -7.23
C LEU A 661 22.89 -6.19 -6.44
N PRO A 662 23.88 -6.93 -6.99
CA PRO A 662 24.60 -7.94 -6.22
C PRO A 662 25.45 -7.37 -5.07
N LEU A 663 25.63 -6.05 -5.01
CA LEU A 663 26.45 -5.37 -4.00
C LEU A 663 25.65 -4.92 -2.78
N VAL A 664 24.32 -5.05 -2.79
CA VAL A 664 23.43 -4.53 -1.75
C VAL A 664 22.43 -5.59 -1.30
N ASP A 665 22.19 -5.68 0.00
CA ASP A 665 21.18 -6.54 0.62
C ASP A 665 19.80 -5.85 0.67
N GLU A 666 19.79 -4.52 0.73
CA GLU A 666 18.59 -3.67 0.78
C GLU A 666 18.86 -2.33 0.07
N ILE A 667 17.82 -1.73 -0.49
CA ILE A 667 17.90 -0.41 -1.12
C ILE A 667 17.03 0.58 -0.35
N TRP A 668 17.61 1.72 0.02
CA TRP A 668 16.89 2.88 0.51
C TRP A 668 16.71 3.88 -0.62
N VAL A 669 15.52 4.48 -0.71
CA VAL A 669 15.21 5.50 -1.71
C VAL A 669 14.54 6.69 -1.04
N PRO A 670 14.72 7.92 -1.56
CA PRO A 670 14.42 9.11 -0.78
C PRO A 670 12.93 9.47 -0.69
N SER A 671 12.05 8.81 -1.44
CA SER A 671 10.61 9.04 -1.36
C SER A 671 9.81 7.78 -1.67
N SER A 672 8.56 7.78 -1.25
CA SER A 672 7.58 6.76 -1.58
C SER A 672 7.28 6.70 -3.08
N PHE A 673 7.39 7.84 -3.79
CA PHE A 673 7.33 7.86 -5.25
C PHE A 673 8.47 7.05 -5.87
N THR A 674 9.71 7.26 -5.41
CA THR A 674 10.86 6.50 -5.90
C THR A 674 10.73 5.02 -5.51
N ALA A 675 10.25 4.71 -4.31
CA ALA A 675 10.02 3.33 -3.88
C ALA A 675 9.00 2.62 -4.78
N ALA A 676 7.86 3.26 -5.07
CA ALA A 676 6.84 2.72 -5.97
C ALA A 676 7.36 2.51 -7.40
N ALA A 677 8.26 3.39 -7.87
CA ALA A 677 8.86 3.25 -9.19
C ALA A 677 9.87 2.10 -9.30
N VAL A 678 10.62 1.87 -8.22
CA VAL A 678 11.80 1.00 -8.19
C VAL A 678 11.48 -0.39 -7.66
N ALA A 679 10.71 -0.51 -6.57
CA ALA A 679 10.44 -1.77 -5.87
C ALA A 679 9.86 -2.90 -6.74
N PRO A 680 8.88 -2.66 -7.64
CA PRO A 680 8.27 -3.75 -8.42
C PRO A 680 9.23 -4.44 -9.41
N ARG A 681 10.43 -3.89 -9.60
CA ARG A 681 11.36 -4.28 -10.67
C ARG A 681 12.68 -4.84 -10.15
N LEU A 682 12.84 -4.95 -8.82
CA LEU A 682 14.07 -5.37 -8.16
C LEU A 682 13.85 -6.56 -7.21
N PRO A 683 14.84 -7.45 -7.09
CA PRO A 683 14.77 -8.64 -6.25
C PRO A 683 15.14 -8.38 -4.78
N VAL A 684 15.63 -7.17 -4.45
CA VAL A 684 16.06 -6.76 -3.10
C VAL A 684 15.01 -5.82 -2.48
N PRO A 685 14.80 -5.83 -1.15
CA PRO A 685 13.86 -4.93 -0.50
C PRO A 685 14.17 -3.45 -0.80
N VAL A 686 13.15 -2.67 -1.14
CA VAL A 686 13.27 -1.23 -1.41
C VAL A 686 12.45 -0.46 -0.38
N ILE A 687 13.12 0.34 0.46
CA ILE A 687 12.52 1.09 1.56
C ILE A 687 12.54 2.59 1.24
N ALA A 688 11.39 3.24 1.38
CA ALA A 688 11.33 4.70 1.34
C ALA A 688 11.94 5.27 2.63
N MET A 689 13.20 5.71 2.55
CA MET A 689 13.91 6.38 3.64
C MET A 689 14.25 7.79 3.17
N PRO A 690 13.59 8.84 3.67
CA PRO A 690 13.78 10.19 3.16
C PRO A 690 15.14 10.78 3.55
N HIS A 691 15.59 11.78 2.79
CA HIS A 691 16.78 12.53 3.17
C HIS A 691 16.51 13.32 4.46
N ALA A 692 17.48 13.30 5.37
CA ALA A 692 17.49 14.21 6.51
C ALA A 692 17.92 15.60 6.06
N VAL A 693 17.10 16.60 6.37
CA VAL A 693 17.29 17.99 5.94
C VAL A 693 17.33 18.89 7.17
N ALA A 694 18.45 19.59 7.32
CA ALA A 694 18.59 20.70 8.25
C ALA A 694 18.46 22.02 7.48
N ALA A 695 17.98 23.07 8.14
CA ALA A 695 17.98 24.40 7.55
C ALA A 695 19.43 24.82 7.21
N PRO A 696 19.73 25.18 5.95
CA PRO A 696 21.05 25.68 5.57
C PRO A 696 21.48 26.86 6.46
N GLN A 697 22.71 26.80 6.99
CA GLN A 697 23.25 27.90 7.77
C GLN A 697 23.69 29.04 6.85
N ALA A 698 22.95 30.14 6.88
CA ALA A 698 23.32 31.35 6.16
C ALA A 698 24.49 32.07 6.88
N SER A 699 25.51 32.45 6.12
CA SER A 699 26.56 33.31 6.65
C SER A 699 26.03 34.75 6.78
N PRO A 700 26.20 35.41 7.93
CA PRO A 700 25.84 36.82 8.10
C PRO A 700 26.68 37.76 7.23
N ALA A 701 27.73 37.25 6.57
CA ALA A 701 28.56 38.03 5.65
C ALA A 701 27.87 38.37 4.32
N PHE A 702 26.74 37.73 3.99
CA PHE A 702 25.99 37.99 2.75
C PHE A 702 24.55 38.35 3.08
N ASP A 703 24.18 39.60 2.86
CA ASP A 703 22.82 40.11 2.99
C ASP A 703 22.15 40.29 1.60
N ARG A 704 20.94 40.86 1.57
CA ARG A 704 20.22 41.12 0.31
C ARG A 704 20.98 42.06 -0.63
N GLN A 705 21.69 43.04 -0.08
CA GLN A 705 22.49 43.99 -0.87
C GLN A 705 23.69 43.30 -1.53
N ALA A 706 24.33 42.34 -0.85
CA ALA A 706 25.40 41.52 -1.41
C ALA A 706 24.97 40.70 -2.65
N PHE A 707 23.67 40.46 -2.81
CA PHE A 707 23.08 39.82 -4.00
C PHE A 707 22.41 40.82 -4.95
N GLY A 708 22.54 42.13 -4.73
CA GLY A 708 21.90 43.17 -5.53
C GLY A 708 20.37 43.07 -5.53
N ILE A 709 19.78 42.63 -4.42
CA ILE A 709 18.32 42.60 -4.22
C ILE A 709 17.95 43.87 -3.46
N ALA A 710 17.13 44.74 -4.06
CA ALA A 710 16.72 45.99 -3.44
C ALA A 710 15.77 45.77 -2.24
N ASP A 711 15.74 46.75 -1.35
CA ASP A 711 14.84 46.76 -0.20
C ASP A 711 13.38 46.86 -0.67
N GLY A 712 12.50 46.04 -0.11
CA GLY A 712 11.08 45.97 -0.50
C GLY A 712 10.77 45.11 -1.73
N THR A 713 11.77 44.67 -2.51
CA THR A 713 11.57 43.77 -3.66
C THR A 713 11.21 42.35 -3.23
N VAL A 714 10.12 41.76 -3.70
CA VAL A 714 9.82 40.34 -3.45
C VAL A 714 10.66 39.46 -4.38
N CYS A 715 11.58 38.70 -3.82
CA CYS A 715 12.52 37.88 -4.58
C CYS A 715 12.12 36.39 -4.60
N PHE A 716 11.87 35.86 -5.80
CA PHE A 716 11.66 34.44 -6.06
C PHE A 716 12.98 33.75 -6.42
N LEU A 717 13.22 32.56 -5.87
CA LEU A 717 14.43 31.78 -6.10
C LEU A 717 14.13 30.41 -6.73
N PHE A 718 14.96 30.02 -7.68
CA PHE A 718 15.10 28.64 -8.12
C PHE A 718 16.57 28.24 -8.18
N LEU A 719 16.88 27.11 -7.55
CA LEU A 719 18.23 26.53 -7.50
C LEU A 719 18.21 25.16 -8.17
N PHE A 720 19.12 24.92 -9.12
CA PHE A 720 19.27 23.58 -9.70
C PHE A 720 20.70 23.31 -10.19
N ASP A 721 21.01 22.02 -10.36
CA ASP A 721 22.25 21.54 -10.99
C ASP A 721 21.92 21.02 -12.39
N ALA A 722 22.58 21.55 -13.42
CA ALA A 722 22.31 21.19 -14.81
C ALA A 722 22.74 19.75 -15.13
N THR A 723 23.66 19.16 -14.37
CA THR A 723 24.06 17.74 -14.51
C THR A 723 22.92 16.76 -14.20
N SER A 724 21.87 17.22 -13.51
CA SER A 724 20.72 16.40 -13.10
C SER A 724 19.54 16.42 -14.11
N ASN A 725 19.76 16.97 -15.31
CA ASN A 725 18.81 17.19 -16.41
C ASN A 725 18.01 18.52 -16.33
N VAL A 726 18.31 19.46 -17.25
CA VAL A 726 17.68 20.80 -17.33
C VAL A 726 16.21 20.72 -17.72
N THR A 727 15.84 19.84 -18.68
CA THR A 727 14.45 19.63 -19.11
C THR A 727 13.56 19.24 -17.94
N ARG A 728 14.02 18.30 -17.11
CA ARG A 728 13.30 17.83 -15.92
C ARG A 728 13.14 18.92 -14.87
N LYS A 729 14.16 19.75 -14.65
CA LYS A 729 14.13 20.87 -13.69
C LYS A 729 13.29 22.06 -14.18
N ASN A 730 13.12 22.18 -15.50
CA ASN A 730 12.20 23.12 -16.16
C ASN A 730 12.36 24.62 -15.80
N PRO A 731 13.59 25.19 -15.78
CA PRO A 731 13.78 26.63 -15.57
C PRO A 731 13.08 27.49 -16.63
N ALA A 732 12.93 26.97 -17.86
CA ALA A 732 12.21 27.65 -18.94
C ALA A 732 10.72 27.85 -18.63
N GLY A 733 10.05 26.84 -18.05
CA GLY A 733 8.67 26.94 -17.59
C GLY A 733 8.50 27.99 -16.50
N LEU A 734 9.45 28.06 -15.57
CA LEU A 734 9.47 29.08 -14.51
C LEU A 734 9.59 30.51 -15.07
N ILE A 735 10.54 30.76 -15.98
CA ILE A 735 10.69 32.09 -16.60
C ILE A 735 9.40 32.50 -17.31
N ARG A 736 8.74 31.58 -18.03
CA ARG A 736 7.45 31.84 -18.69
C ARG A 736 6.34 32.17 -17.68
N ALA A 737 6.18 31.34 -16.64
CA ALA A 737 5.19 31.58 -15.60
C ALA A 737 5.42 32.90 -14.86
N TYR A 738 6.68 33.29 -14.61
CA TYR A 738 7.02 34.56 -13.98
C TYR A 738 6.67 35.75 -14.88
N ARG A 739 6.96 35.67 -16.18
CA ARG A 739 6.55 36.71 -17.15
C ARG A 739 5.03 36.82 -17.28
N THR A 740 4.30 35.71 -17.16
CA THR A 740 2.83 35.72 -17.08
C THR A 740 2.33 36.30 -15.75
N ALA A 741 3.05 36.07 -14.65
CA ALA A 741 2.72 36.61 -13.33
C ALA A 741 2.85 38.14 -13.33
N PHE A 742 3.96 38.64 -13.87
CA PHE A 742 4.39 40.02 -13.88
C PHE A 742 4.76 40.44 -15.31
N PRO A 743 3.79 40.86 -16.15
CA PRO A 743 4.04 41.18 -17.57
C PRO A 743 4.99 42.36 -17.75
N ASP A 744 4.88 43.38 -16.88
CA ASP A 744 5.74 44.57 -16.88
C ASP A 744 6.96 44.35 -15.99
N ALA A 745 8.12 44.85 -16.43
CA ALA A 745 9.34 44.82 -15.61
C ALA A 745 9.22 45.88 -14.50
N SER A 746 8.81 45.44 -13.30
CA SER A 746 8.74 46.26 -12.08
C SER A 746 10.00 46.06 -11.23
N SER A 747 10.38 47.09 -10.47
CA SER A 747 11.42 46.99 -9.42
C SER A 747 10.97 46.20 -8.18
N ASP A 748 9.68 45.90 -8.07
CA ASP A 748 9.08 45.37 -6.84
C ASP A 748 9.13 43.84 -6.76
N THR A 749 9.48 43.16 -7.86
CA THR A 749 9.63 41.70 -7.93
C THR A 749 10.92 41.32 -8.64
N LEU A 750 11.51 40.19 -8.25
CA LEU A 750 12.75 39.70 -8.85
C LEU A 750 12.76 38.17 -8.91
N LEU A 751 13.05 37.60 -10.08
CA LEU A 751 13.33 36.17 -10.22
C LEU A 751 14.83 35.93 -10.31
N ILE A 752 15.37 35.10 -9.42
CA ILE A 752 16.75 34.60 -9.50
C ILE A 752 16.72 33.11 -9.85
N VAL A 753 17.32 32.76 -10.98
CA VAL A 753 17.58 31.39 -11.40
C VAL A 753 19.07 31.12 -11.24
N LYS A 754 19.46 30.43 -10.17
CA LYS A 754 20.86 30.05 -9.92
C LYS A 754 21.05 28.59 -10.37
N ALA A 755 21.89 28.42 -11.39
CA ALA A 755 22.27 27.12 -11.91
C ALA A 755 23.71 26.77 -11.53
N LYS A 756 24.03 25.48 -11.46
CA LYS A 756 25.42 24.97 -11.45
C LYS A 756 25.67 24.22 -12.75
N LYS A 757 26.87 24.39 -13.34
CA LYS A 757 27.33 23.68 -14.54
C LYS A 757 26.38 23.82 -15.75
N LEU A 758 25.67 24.94 -15.86
CA LEU A 758 24.82 25.20 -17.02
C LEU A 758 25.69 25.43 -18.25
N MET A 759 25.41 24.75 -19.36
CA MET A 759 26.19 24.92 -20.59
C MET A 759 25.87 26.26 -21.25
N ASP A 760 26.84 26.84 -21.98
CA ASP A 760 26.66 28.14 -22.63
C ASP A 760 25.41 28.23 -23.52
N GLY A 761 25.10 27.15 -24.24
CA GLY A 761 23.89 27.08 -25.08
C GLY A 761 22.59 27.13 -24.28
N GLU A 762 22.55 26.44 -23.13
CA GLU A 762 21.41 26.44 -22.22
C GLU A 762 21.26 27.81 -21.53
N CYS A 763 22.38 28.42 -21.13
CA CYS A 763 22.40 29.77 -20.56
C CYS A 763 21.81 30.78 -21.53
N ARG A 764 22.29 30.80 -22.78
CA ARG A 764 21.75 31.67 -23.85
C ARG A 764 20.26 31.43 -24.11
N ALA A 765 19.80 30.18 -24.04
CA ALA A 765 18.37 29.87 -24.22
C ALA A 765 17.51 30.44 -23.08
N LEU A 766 17.97 30.35 -21.83
CA LEU A 766 17.26 30.96 -20.69
C LEU A 766 17.31 32.50 -20.75
N GLU A 767 18.45 33.09 -21.13
CA GLU A 767 18.59 34.55 -21.31
C GLU A 767 17.66 35.07 -22.42
N ALA A 768 17.55 34.33 -23.53
CA ALA A 768 16.61 34.66 -24.60
C ALA A 768 15.14 34.60 -24.12
N LEU A 769 14.78 33.64 -23.27
CA LEU A 769 13.45 33.57 -22.66
C LEU A 769 13.20 34.71 -21.65
N ALA A 770 14.23 35.13 -20.92
CA ALA A 770 14.17 36.30 -20.05
C ALA A 770 13.97 37.59 -20.86
N GLY A 771 14.48 37.64 -22.10
CA GLY A 771 14.22 38.72 -23.05
C GLY A 771 14.84 40.06 -22.63
N GLY A 772 15.97 40.03 -21.94
CA GLY A 772 16.67 41.23 -21.45
C GLY A 772 15.98 41.94 -20.28
N ARG A 773 14.97 41.31 -19.66
CA ARG A 773 14.27 41.86 -18.51
C ARG A 773 15.20 42.01 -17.29
N PRO A 774 15.27 43.19 -16.65
CA PRO A 774 16.15 43.43 -15.51
C PRO A 774 15.71 42.69 -14.23
N ASP A 775 14.44 42.30 -14.15
CA ASP A 775 13.83 41.60 -13.02
C ASP A 775 13.90 40.07 -13.13
N ILE A 776 14.67 39.53 -14.08
CA ILE A 776 14.98 38.11 -14.22
C ILE A 776 16.50 37.94 -14.32
N ARG A 777 17.12 37.28 -13.34
CA ARG A 777 18.58 37.10 -13.26
C ARG A 777 18.95 35.63 -13.30
N ILE A 778 19.79 35.27 -14.25
CA ILE A 778 20.35 33.92 -14.39
C ILE A 778 21.79 33.96 -13.91
N ILE A 779 22.14 33.10 -12.95
CA ILE A 779 23.47 33.09 -12.32
C ILE A 779 24.08 31.70 -12.47
N ASN A 780 25.12 31.56 -13.29
CA ASN A 780 25.84 30.30 -13.51
C ASN A 780 27.20 30.22 -12.77
N ASP A 781 27.63 31.29 -12.11
CA ASP A 781 28.93 31.33 -11.44
C ASP A 781 29.08 30.26 -10.35
N PRO A 782 30.26 29.63 -10.21
CA PRO A 782 30.52 28.67 -9.15
C PRO A 782 30.56 29.38 -7.79
N TRP A 783 29.63 29.04 -6.89
CA TRP A 783 29.54 29.61 -5.54
C TRP A 783 29.72 28.53 -4.47
N THR A 784 30.20 28.95 -3.29
CA THR A 784 30.28 28.07 -2.11
C THR A 784 28.88 27.73 -1.58
N ALA A 785 28.81 26.68 -0.76
CA ALA A 785 27.55 26.25 -0.13
C ALA A 785 26.99 27.34 0.79
N GLU A 786 27.86 28.03 1.54
CA GLU A 786 27.50 29.09 2.48
C GLU A 786 26.89 30.29 1.75
N ARG A 787 27.48 30.70 0.61
CA ARG A 787 26.94 31.79 -0.20
C ARG A 787 25.60 31.40 -0.84
N THR A 788 25.44 30.15 -1.26
CA THR A 788 24.18 29.64 -1.82
C THR A 788 23.07 29.58 -0.76
N ALA A 789 23.39 29.12 0.45
CA ALA A 789 22.49 29.13 1.60
C ALA A 789 22.07 30.57 1.98
N ALA A 790 23.01 31.51 1.98
CA ALA A 790 22.71 32.91 2.22
C ALA A 790 21.80 33.52 1.14
N LEU A 791 21.95 33.15 -0.13
CA LEU A 791 21.00 33.55 -1.18
C LEU A 791 19.59 33.04 -0.90
N MET A 792 19.44 31.76 -0.53
CA MET A 792 18.13 31.20 -0.17
C MET A 792 17.51 31.93 1.03
N ALA A 793 18.31 32.24 2.05
CA ALA A 793 17.87 33.01 3.20
C ALA A 793 17.48 34.46 2.84
N ALA A 794 18.18 35.07 1.88
CA ALA A 794 17.93 36.43 1.41
C ALA A 794 16.67 36.57 0.55
N CYS A 795 16.24 35.50 -0.14
CA CYS A 795 15.03 35.49 -0.97
C CYS A 795 13.74 35.31 -0.14
N ASP A 796 12.61 35.70 -0.73
CA ASP A 796 11.29 35.74 -0.06
C ASP A 796 10.46 34.48 -0.34
N ALA A 797 10.61 33.87 -1.51
CA ALA A 797 9.89 32.66 -1.89
C ALA A 797 10.73 31.74 -2.77
N TYR A 798 10.44 30.44 -2.74
CA TYR A 798 11.12 29.44 -3.56
C TYR A 798 10.14 28.82 -4.57
N VAL A 799 10.55 28.68 -5.83
CA VAL A 799 9.67 28.18 -6.89
C VAL A 799 10.35 27.04 -7.64
N SER A 800 9.70 25.86 -7.69
CA SER A 800 10.17 24.70 -8.44
C SER A 800 9.05 24.13 -9.34
N LEU A 801 9.06 24.51 -10.61
CA LEU A 801 8.13 23.98 -11.63
C LEU A 801 8.68 22.72 -12.32
N HIS A 802 9.27 21.84 -11.52
CA HIS A 802 9.88 20.59 -11.96
C HIS A 802 8.86 19.68 -12.66
N ARG A 803 9.35 18.87 -13.60
CA ARG A 803 8.59 17.81 -14.25
C ARG A 803 8.63 16.49 -13.48
N ALA A 804 9.72 16.25 -12.75
CA ALA A 804 9.87 15.13 -11.83
C ALA A 804 11.03 15.37 -10.84
N GLU A 805 10.90 14.89 -9.62
CA GLU A 805 11.90 14.91 -8.54
C GLU A 805 11.84 13.61 -7.74
N GLY A 806 12.99 13.10 -7.31
CA GLY A 806 13.07 11.91 -6.46
C GLY A 806 12.79 12.23 -5.01
N PHE A 807 13.01 13.49 -4.62
CA PHE A 807 12.72 14.04 -3.29
C PHE A 807 12.47 15.54 -3.35
N GLY A 808 13.32 16.26 -4.08
CA GLY A 808 13.30 17.71 -4.16
C GLY A 808 14.08 18.36 -3.01
N LEU A 809 15.39 18.08 -2.91
CA LEU A 809 16.22 18.53 -1.79
C LEU A 809 16.22 20.06 -1.61
N THR A 810 16.28 20.83 -2.70
CA THR A 810 16.26 22.30 -2.62
C THR A 810 14.88 22.84 -2.22
N VAL A 811 13.81 22.12 -2.54
CA VAL A 811 12.46 22.42 -2.02
C VAL A 811 12.43 22.19 -0.52
N ALA A 812 12.93 21.05 -0.06
CA ALA A 812 13.01 20.71 1.36
C ALA A 812 13.87 21.71 2.16
N GLU A 813 15.02 22.13 1.62
CA GLU A 813 15.89 23.14 2.22
C GLU A 813 15.18 24.50 2.34
N ALA A 814 14.46 24.94 1.30
CA ALA A 814 13.68 26.17 1.33
C ALA A 814 12.56 26.12 2.37
N MET A 815 11.85 24.98 2.46
CA MET A 815 10.85 24.75 3.51
C MET A 815 11.48 24.80 4.90
N ALA A 816 12.66 24.20 5.09
CA ALA A 816 13.37 24.21 6.37
C ALA A 816 13.84 25.62 6.77
N CYS A 817 14.17 26.48 5.80
CA CYS A 817 14.41 27.91 6.01
C CYS A 817 13.15 28.74 6.28
N GLY A 818 11.97 28.12 6.32
CA GLY A 818 10.69 28.81 6.50
C GLY A 818 10.27 29.66 5.32
N LYS A 819 10.74 29.33 4.11
CA LYS A 819 10.34 30.04 2.88
C LYS A 819 9.02 29.47 2.35
N PRO A 820 8.06 30.32 1.94
CA PRO A 820 6.93 29.86 1.15
C PRO A 820 7.44 29.21 -0.14
N VAL A 821 6.97 28.00 -0.40
CA VAL A 821 7.33 27.21 -1.57
C VAL A 821 6.16 27.13 -2.54
N ILE A 822 6.43 27.38 -3.82
CA ILE A 822 5.55 27.03 -4.94
C ILE A 822 6.18 25.85 -5.68
N ALA A 823 5.51 24.70 -5.74
CA ALA A 823 6.06 23.49 -6.34
C ALA A 823 5.03 22.73 -7.19
N THR A 824 5.48 22.07 -8.26
CA THR A 824 4.63 21.13 -9.02
C THR A 824 4.08 20.04 -8.10
N ALA A 825 2.78 19.77 -8.19
CA ALA A 825 2.08 18.77 -7.40
C ALA A 825 2.33 17.33 -7.92
N TYR A 826 3.60 16.92 -8.03
CA TYR A 826 3.99 15.65 -8.64
C TYR A 826 5.29 15.08 -8.07
N SER A 827 5.44 13.75 -8.15
CA SER A 827 6.67 13.00 -7.79
C SER A 827 7.10 13.11 -6.31
N GLY A 828 8.38 12.87 -6.00
CA GLY A 828 8.89 12.74 -4.63
C GLY A 828 8.73 13.98 -3.74
N THR A 829 8.49 15.16 -4.32
CA THR A 829 8.17 16.37 -3.54
C THR A 829 6.85 16.26 -2.79
N MET A 830 5.95 15.34 -3.19
CA MET A 830 4.66 15.12 -2.52
C MET A 830 4.79 14.47 -1.14
N ASP A 831 5.93 13.85 -0.83
CA ASP A 831 6.19 13.31 0.52
C ASP A 831 6.50 14.45 1.50
N ILE A 832 7.21 15.49 1.02
CA ILE A 832 7.62 16.65 1.83
C ILE A 832 6.59 17.77 1.83
N THR A 833 5.80 17.94 0.76
CA THR A 833 4.81 19.03 0.63
C THR A 833 3.37 18.57 0.92
N THR A 834 2.54 19.52 1.37
CA THR A 834 1.09 19.37 1.51
C THR A 834 0.42 20.68 1.12
N PRO A 835 -0.89 20.71 0.83
CA PRO A 835 -1.61 21.96 0.58
C PRO A 835 -1.48 23.00 1.70
N ASP A 836 -1.22 22.56 2.94
CA ASP A 836 -1.05 23.46 4.09
C ASP A 836 0.38 24.01 4.24
N THR A 837 1.38 23.36 3.61
CA THR A 837 2.81 23.68 3.77
C THR A 837 3.49 24.13 2.47
N ALA A 838 2.80 24.12 1.34
CA ALA A 838 3.29 24.62 0.07
C ALA A 838 2.13 25.01 -0.87
N TYR A 839 2.39 25.93 -1.78
CA TYR A 839 1.51 26.25 -2.90
C TYR A 839 1.73 25.21 -4.03
N LEU A 840 0.79 24.27 -4.14
CA LEU A 840 0.88 23.16 -5.09
C LEU A 840 0.34 23.58 -6.47
N VAL A 841 1.20 23.51 -7.49
CA VAL A 841 0.86 23.80 -8.89
C VAL A 841 0.28 22.53 -9.53
N PRO A 842 -0.97 22.55 -10.01
CA PRO A 842 -1.55 21.43 -10.75
C PRO A 842 -0.73 21.08 -11.98
N CYS A 843 -0.75 19.82 -12.38
CA CYS A 843 -0.04 19.36 -13.57
C CYS A 843 -0.81 18.27 -14.30
N ARG A 844 -0.47 18.07 -15.57
CA ARG A 844 -0.88 16.90 -16.35
C ARG A 844 0.31 15.98 -16.54
N THR A 845 0.09 14.67 -16.58
CA THR A 845 1.16 13.74 -16.96
C THR A 845 1.33 13.70 -18.48
N THR A 846 2.56 13.62 -18.93
CA THR A 846 2.95 13.48 -20.34
C THR A 846 4.04 12.42 -20.47
N MET A 847 4.04 11.73 -21.60
CA MET A 847 5.11 10.78 -21.93
C MET A 847 6.20 11.48 -22.72
N LEU A 848 7.45 11.15 -22.41
CA LEU A 848 8.63 11.63 -23.13
C LEU A 848 8.60 11.10 -24.57
N GLY A 849 8.69 12.01 -25.55
CA GLY A 849 8.59 11.66 -26.98
C GLY A 849 9.85 11.05 -27.59
N ALA A 850 11.01 11.29 -26.97
CA ALA A 850 12.33 10.79 -27.38
C ALA A 850 13.19 10.58 -26.12
N ASP A 851 14.29 9.86 -26.22
CA ASP A 851 15.22 9.69 -25.10
C ASP A 851 15.86 11.04 -24.69
N ASP A 852 16.02 11.26 -23.37
CA ASP A 852 16.68 12.42 -22.78
C ASP A 852 17.60 11.95 -21.63
N GLY A 853 18.89 11.77 -21.92
CA GLY A 853 19.86 11.23 -20.96
C GLY A 853 19.51 9.81 -20.50
N TYR A 854 19.38 9.62 -19.18
CA TYR A 854 18.94 8.33 -18.60
C TYR A 854 17.43 8.06 -18.76
N TYR A 855 16.66 9.03 -19.25
CA TYR A 855 15.22 8.90 -19.40
C TYR A 855 14.87 8.43 -20.81
N ARG A 856 14.31 7.22 -20.92
CA ARG A 856 13.90 6.65 -22.21
C ARG A 856 12.57 7.22 -22.69
N ARG A 857 12.34 7.20 -24.00
CA ARG A 857 11.04 7.44 -24.63
C ARG A 857 9.96 6.64 -23.91
N GLY A 858 8.82 7.29 -23.61
CA GLY A 858 7.72 6.71 -22.84
C GLY A 858 7.80 6.96 -21.33
N THR A 859 8.90 7.52 -20.81
CA THR A 859 8.98 7.96 -19.41
C THR A 859 7.90 8.99 -19.10
N ILE A 860 7.21 8.83 -17.96
CA ILE A 860 6.12 9.73 -17.55
C ILE A 860 6.66 10.87 -16.70
N TRP A 861 6.39 12.09 -17.14
CA TRP A 861 6.71 13.34 -16.45
C TRP A 861 5.45 14.19 -16.24
N ALA A 862 5.49 15.09 -15.28
CA ALA A 862 4.50 16.14 -15.16
C ALA A 862 4.83 17.32 -16.10
N GLU A 863 3.78 17.91 -16.66
CA GLU A 863 3.82 19.24 -17.26
C GLU A 863 2.99 20.17 -16.36
N PRO A 864 3.63 21.11 -15.63
CA PRO A 864 2.95 21.99 -14.70
C PRO A 864 2.09 23.04 -15.41
N ASP A 865 0.96 23.40 -14.79
CA ASP A 865 0.11 24.52 -15.22
C ASP A 865 0.81 25.85 -14.91
N LEU A 866 1.39 26.46 -15.94
CA LEU A 866 2.13 27.71 -15.82
C LEU A 866 1.23 28.91 -15.47
N GLU A 867 -0.05 28.88 -15.83
CA GLU A 867 -1.02 29.92 -15.47
C GLU A 867 -1.39 29.82 -13.98
N ALA A 868 -1.55 28.61 -13.48
CA ALA A 868 -1.73 28.38 -12.04
C ALA A 868 -0.48 28.82 -11.26
N ALA A 869 0.72 28.48 -11.72
CA ALA A 869 1.96 28.95 -11.12
C ALA A 869 2.05 30.49 -11.09
N ALA A 870 1.66 31.14 -12.18
CA ALA A 870 1.62 32.60 -12.26
C ALA A 870 0.64 33.23 -11.25
N ARG A 871 -0.56 32.65 -11.09
CA ARG A 871 -1.53 33.08 -10.07
C ARG A 871 -0.98 32.91 -8.65
N LEU A 872 -0.29 31.81 -8.37
CA LEU A 872 0.30 31.56 -7.05
C LEU A 872 1.45 32.52 -6.75
N MET A 873 2.31 32.84 -7.72
CA MET A 873 3.33 33.88 -7.56
C MET A 873 2.72 35.26 -7.24
N ARG A 874 1.64 35.65 -7.94
CA ARG A 874 0.90 36.88 -7.61
C ARG A 874 0.30 36.85 -6.21
N ARG A 875 -0.22 35.70 -5.77
CA ARG A 875 -0.75 35.53 -4.41
C ARG A 875 0.31 35.75 -3.35
N VAL A 876 1.51 35.18 -3.53
CA VAL A 876 2.64 35.38 -2.61
C VAL A 876 3.00 36.86 -2.45
N VAL A 877 3.00 37.63 -3.56
CA VAL A 877 3.27 39.09 -3.51
C VAL A 877 2.13 39.86 -2.83
N SER A 878 0.88 39.52 -3.16
CA SER A 878 -0.30 40.25 -2.65
C SER A 878 -0.70 39.90 -1.21
N HIS A 879 -0.27 38.74 -0.70
CA HIS A 879 -0.64 38.22 0.63
C HIS A 879 0.62 37.79 1.41
N PRO A 880 1.52 38.73 1.79
CA PRO A 880 2.81 38.41 2.40
C PRO A 880 2.70 37.71 3.76
N ASP A 881 1.67 38.03 4.55
CA ASP A 881 1.45 37.38 5.86
C ASP A 881 0.98 35.93 5.70
N GLU A 882 0.13 35.65 4.70
CA GLU A 882 -0.26 34.27 4.35
C GLU A 882 0.96 33.47 3.91
N ALA A 883 1.80 34.06 3.04
CA ALA A 883 3.03 33.43 2.57
C ALA A 883 4.02 33.16 3.72
N ARG A 884 4.19 34.09 4.66
CA ARG A 884 5.02 33.91 5.86
C ARG A 884 4.47 32.81 6.76
N ALA A 885 3.16 32.76 6.98
CA ALA A 885 2.51 31.71 7.76
C ALA A 885 2.67 30.32 7.10
N MET A 886 2.58 30.24 5.78
CA MET A 886 2.83 29.00 5.04
C MET A 886 4.28 28.55 5.18
N GLY A 887 5.24 29.47 5.07
CA GLY A 887 6.65 29.20 5.32
C GLY A 887 6.91 28.69 6.75
N GLY A 888 6.27 29.29 7.76
CA GLY A 888 6.36 28.82 9.16
C GLY A 888 5.88 27.37 9.33
N ARG A 889 4.71 27.03 8.77
CA ARG A 889 4.20 25.64 8.79
C ARG A 889 5.11 24.68 8.03
N ALA A 890 5.72 25.13 6.92
CA ALA A 890 6.69 24.35 6.17
C ALA A 890 7.93 24.03 7.03
N ALA A 891 8.48 25.01 7.74
CA ALA A 891 9.61 24.82 8.65
C ALA A 891 9.27 23.86 9.81
N ASP A 892 8.08 23.98 10.39
CA ASP A 892 7.60 23.08 11.44
C ASP A 892 7.51 21.64 10.95
N ARG A 893 6.98 21.42 9.74
CA ARG A 893 6.94 20.10 9.12
C ARG A 893 8.33 19.52 8.88
N MET A 894 9.26 20.33 8.37
CA MET A 894 10.63 19.89 8.15
C MET A 894 11.31 19.50 9.46
N ARG A 895 11.15 20.31 10.52
CA ARG A 895 11.69 20.03 11.84
C ARG A 895 11.11 18.77 12.48
N THR A 896 9.82 18.49 12.29
CA THR A 896 9.14 17.36 12.95
C THR A 896 9.25 16.04 12.21
N HIS A 897 9.38 16.05 10.88
CA HIS A 897 9.30 14.83 10.07
C HIS A 897 10.55 14.52 9.24
N PHE A 898 11.43 15.49 9.01
CA PHE A 898 12.56 15.40 8.08
C PHE A 898 13.88 15.92 8.68
N SER A 899 13.89 16.29 9.97
CA SER A 899 15.13 16.66 10.65
C SER A 899 16.06 15.45 10.81
N PRO A 900 17.37 15.68 11.07
CA PRO A 900 18.28 14.60 11.43
C PRO A 900 17.75 13.68 12.54
N GLU A 901 17.13 14.23 13.58
CA GLU A 901 16.58 13.45 14.69
C GLU A 901 15.40 12.57 14.24
N ALA A 902 14.46 13.15 13.48
CA ALA A 902 13.26 12.45 13.01
C ALA A 902 13.60 11.33 12.03
N VAL A 903 14.47 11.61 11.05
CA VAL A 903 14.93 10.60 10.07
C VAL A 903 15.87 9.59 10.73
N GLY A 904 16.72 10.04 11.66
CA GLY A 904 17.63 9.19 12.41
C GLY A 904 16.92 8.11 13.22
N THR A 905 15.79 8.47 13.84
CA THR A 905 14.91 7.52 14.53
C THR A 905 14.41 6.44 13.56
N ARG A 906 13.89 6.84 12.38
CA ARG A 906 13.43 5.87 11.36
C ARG A 906 14.54 4.95 10.86
N MET A 907 15.73 5.50 10.64
CA MET A 907 16.90 4.72 10.24
C MET A 907 17.26 3.70 11.32
N ARG A 908 17.34 4.12 12.58
CA ARG A 908 17.60 3.24 13.73
C ARG A 908 16.56 2.13 13.83
N ASP A 909 15.28 2.45 13.78
CA ASP A 909 14.20 1.47 13.92
C ASP A 909 14.30 0.39 12.84
N ARG A 910 14.58 0.80 11.59
CA ARG A 910 14.81 -0.15 10.49
C ARG A 910 16.01 -1.04 10.75
N LEU A 911 17.13 -0.48 11.21
CA LEU A 911 18.34 -1.25 11.51
C LEU A 911 18.14 -2.23 12.68
N SER A 912 17.37 -1.85 13.71
CA SER A 912 17.01 -2.73 14.82
C SER A 912 16.15 -3.91 14.36
N VAL A 913 15.20 -3.68 13.44
CA VAL A 913 14.42 -4.76 12.83
C VAL A 913 15.31 -5.73 12.04
N LEU A 914 16.28 -5.20 11.29
CA LEU A 914 17.24 -6.02 10.55
C LEU A 914 18.13 -6.85 11.48
N MET A 915 18.63 -6.25 12.57
CA MET A 915 19.39 -6.93 13.61
C MET A 915 18.59 -8.07 14.25
N ALA A 916 17.36 -7.80 14.69
CA ALA A 916 16.48 -8.80 15.32
C ALA A 916 16.14 -9.96 14.37
N SER A 917 16.04 -9.70 13.06
CA SER A 917 15.80 -10.74 12.06
C SER A 917 16.98 -11.69 11.87
N ARG A 918 18.22 -11.23 12.14
CA ARG A 918 19.45 -12.03 12.04
C ARG A 918 19.86 -12.70 13.35
N LEU A 919 19.49 -12.14 14.51
CA LEU A 919 19.75 -12.74 15.84
C LEU A 919 18.84 -13.94 16.15
N ARG A 920 17.75 -14.14 15.39
CA ARG A 920 17.04 -15.42 15.40
C ARG A 920 17.96 -16.49 14.85
N THR A 921 18.31 -17.48 15.69
CA THR A 921 19.17 -18.60 15.32
C THR A 921 18.72 -19.18 13.96
N PRO A 922 19.60 -19.18 12.94
CA PRO A 922 19.34 -19.97 11.75
C PRO A 922 19.18 -21.42 12.21
N VAL A 923 18.13 -22.10 11.80
CA VAL A 923 18.17 -23.56 11.77
C VAL A 923 19.40 -23.90 10.95
N GLN A 924 20.43 -24.47 11.60
CA GLN A 924 21.70 -24.75 10.94
C GLN A 924 21.40 -25.59 9.68
N PRO A 925 21.82 -25.15 8.49
CA PRO A 925 21.96 -26.10 7.40
C PRO A 925 22.98 -27.15 7.87
N PRO A 926 22.75 -28.45 7.64
CA PRO A 926 23.75 -29.46 7.93
C PRO A 926 25.05 -29.05 7.22
N LEU A 927 26.17 -29.08 7.94
CA LEU A 927 27.48 -28.81 7.38
C LEU A 927 27.64 -29.59 6.06
N PRO A 928 28.19 -28.98 5.00
CA PRO A 928 28.55 -29.76 3.83
C PRO A 928 29.49 -30.88 4.27
N PRO A 929 29.22 -32.16 3.92
CA PRO A 929 30.20 -33.20 4.17
C PRO A 929 31.51 -32.78 3.50
N ALA A 930 32.62 -32.97 4.22
CA ALA A 930 33.95 -32.74 3.69
C ALA A 930 34.05 -33.39 2.30
N ALA A 931 34.61 -32.66 1.33
CA ALA A 931 34.82 -33.17 -0.02
C ALA A 931 35.47 -34.56 0.07
N PRO A 932 34.86 -35.62 -0.50
CA PRO A 932 35.52 -36.90 -0.54
C PRO A 932 36.74 -36.74 -1.44
N THR A 933 37.91 -36.82 -0.82
CA THR A 933 39.13 -37.24 -1.50
C THR A 933 38.81 -38.51 -2.28
N LEU A 934 39.08 -38.46 -3.59
CA LEU A 934 39.07 -39.62 -4.48
C LEU A 934 40.11 -40.64 -3.99
N GLU A 935 39.73 -41.47 -3.02
CA GLU A 935 40.40 -42.73 -2.75
C GLU A 935 39.41 -43.87 -2.89
N ALA A 936 39.83 -44.84 -3.71
CA ALA A 936 39.08 -46.03 -4.06
C ALA A 936 38.77 -46.87 -2.81
N GLY A 937 37.53 -46.79 -2.32
CA GLY A 937 36.99 -47.65 -1.26
C GLY A 937 35.76 -48.38 -1.76
N ARG A 938 35.88 -49.70 -1.95
CA ARG A 938 34.77 -50.62 -2.20
C ARG A 938 33.92 -50.78 -0.94
N GLY A 939 32.59 -50.72 -1.09
CA GLY A 939 31.63 -51.34 -0.16
C GLY A 939 30.59 -50.40 0.45
N GLU A 940 29.31 -50.76 0.26
CA GLU A 940 28.15 -50.42 1.13
C GLU A 940 27.44 -49.05 0.97
N ASP A 941 26.70 -48.83 -0.15
CA ASP A 941 25.51 -47.93 -0.18
C ASP A 941 24.46 -48.35 -1.25
N GLY A 942 24.40 -49.64 -1.58
CA GLY A 942 23.55 -50.13 -2.68
C GLY A 942 22.06 -50.30 -2.34
N SER A 943 21.65 -50.25 -1.08
CA SER A 943 20.32 -50.74 -0.67
C SER A 943 19.21 -49.69 -0.56
N ARG A 944 19.53 -48.38 -0.53
CA ARG A 944 18.51 -47.31 -0.46
C ARG A 944 17.88 -46.95 -1.81
N ARG A 945 18.57 -47.24 -2.92
CA ARG A 945 18.17 -46.78 -4.27
C ARG A 945 17.04 -47.60 -4.91
N GLU A 946 16.80 -48.84 -4.45
CA GLU A 946 15.71 -49.69 -4.96
C GLU A 946 14.34 -49.38 -4.34
N THR A 947 14.22 -48.37 -3.46
CA THR A 947 12.98 -48.13 -2.70
C THR A 947 12.12 -46.94 -3.12
N GLU A 948 12.55 -46.09 -4.05
CA GLU A 948 11.84 -44.85 -4.36
C GLU A 948 10.67 -45.06 -5.34
N ARG A 949 9.59 -44.32 -5.15
CA ARG A 949 8.40 -44.33 -6.04
C ARG A 949 8.51 -43.17 -7.02
N VAL A 950 8.35 -43.45 -8.30
CA VAL A 950 8.51 -42.44 -9.36
C VAL A 950 7.25 -42.34 -10.19
N LEU A 951 6.76 -41.12 -10.38
CA LEU A 951 5.66 -40.80 -11.28
C LEU A 951 6.21 -40.31 -12.61
N VAL A 952 5.96 -41.05 -13.69
CA VAL A 952 6.28 -40.62 -15.05
C VAL A 952 5.10 -39.86 -15.64
N LEU A 953 5.30 -38.60 -16.04
CA LEU A 953 4.27 -37.74 -16.61
C LEU A 953 4.58 -37.39 -18.07
N THR A 954 3.61 -37.66 -18.94
CA THR A 954 3.74 -37.46 -20.39
C THR A 954 2.50 -36.77 -20.96
N PRO A 955 2.56 -35.46 -21.25
CA PRO A 955 1.51 -34.81 -22.04
C PRO A 955 1.58 -35.34 -23.49
N VAL A 956 0.44 -35.73 -24.05
CA VAL A 956 0.33 -36.27 -25.42
C VAL A 956 -0.60 -35.42 -26.28
N LYS A 957 -0.20 -35.20 -27.53
CA LYS A 957 -1.02 -34.57 -28.57
C LYS A 957 -0.59 -35.12 -29.93
N ASP A 958 -1.52 -35.72 -30.66
CA ASP A 958 -1.27 -36.31 -31.99
C ASP A 958 -0.02 -37.23 -32.02
N SER A 959 0.10 -38.10 -31.02
CA SER A 959 1.29 -38.90 -30.73
C SER A 959 1.13 -40.39 -31.06
N ALA A 960 0.03 -40.83 -31.71
CA ALA A 960 -0.29 -42.24 -31.89
C ALA A 960 0.82 -43.04 -32.60
N ALA A 961 1.57 -42.40 -33.51
CA ALA A 961 2.70 -43.00 -34.21
C ALA A 961 3.94 -43.24 -33.31
N HIS A 962 4.13 -42.43 -32.25
CA HIS A 962 5.29 -42.49 -31.36
C HIS A 962 5.07 -43.42 -30.16
N LEU A 963 3.81 -43.58 -29.72
CA LEU A 963 3.45 -44.35 -28.53
C LEU A 963 3.98 -45.80 -28.49
N PRO A 964 4.01 -46.59 -29.59
CA PRO A 964 4.56 -47.95 -29.53
C PRO A 964 6.04 -47.97 -29.11
N ARG A 965 6.86 -47.08 -29.67
CA ARG A 965 8.28 -46.97 -29.31
C ARG A 965 8.45 -46.39 -27.92
N TYR A 966 7.67 -45.39 -27.55
CA TYR A 966 7.68 -44.81 -26.21
C TYR A 966 7.38 -45.85 -25.13
N LEU A 967 6.36 -46.71 -25.29
CA LEU A 967 6.05 -47.76 -24.31
C LEU A 967 7.14 -48.84 -24.23
N ASP A 968 7.77 -49.19 -25.36
CA ASP A 968 8.95 -50.09 -25.37
C ASP A 968 10.11 -49.48 -24.58
N LEU A 969 10.41 -48.20 -24.78
CA LEU A 969 11.44 -47.49 -24.03
C LEU A 969 11.10 -47.35 -22.53
N LEU A 970 9.85 -47.03 -22.20
CA LEU A 970 9.37 -46.94 -20.83
C LEU A 970 9.49 -48.31 -20.11
N GLY A 971 9.27 -49.40 -20.85
CA GLY A 971 9.45 -50.76 -20.37
C GLY A 971 10.91 -51.17 -20.12
N ARG A 972 11.88 -50.39 -20.60
CA ARG A 972 13.33 -50.61 -20.44
C ARG A 972 13.95 -49.77 -19.31
N LEU A 973 13.21 -48.87 -18.68
CA LEU A 973 13.70 -48.13 -17.52
C LEU A 973 14.11 -49.10 -16.41
N ASP A 974 15.29 -48.89 -15.84
CA ASP A 974 15.89 -49.70 -14.79
C ASP A 974 15.29 -49.47 -13.41
N HIS A 975 13.96 -49.52 -13.33
CA HIS A 975 13.21 -49.35 -12.08
C HIS A 975 12.09 -50.36 -11.96
N ASP A 976 11.77 -50.78 -10.74
CA ASP A 976 10.70 -51.74 -10.47
C ASP A 976 9.36 -51.17 -10.99
N PRO A 977 8.69 -51.84 -11.97
CA PRO A 977 7.40 -51.38 -12.49
C PRO A 977 6.33 -51.24 -11.41
N SER A 978 6.40 -52.02 -10.32
CA SER A 978 5.48 -51.94 -9.18
C SER A 978 5.64 -50.65 -8.35
N ARG A 979 6.70 -49.87 -8.61
CA ARG A 979 6.98 -48.56 -8.00
C ARG A 979 6.88 -47.39 -8.99
N LEU A 980 6.60 -47.68 -10.26
CA LEU A 980 6.38 -46.68 -11.30
C LEU A 980 4.89 -46.40 -11.45
N SER A 981 4.51 -45.14 -11.24
CA SER A 981 3.20 -44.61 -11.61
C SER A 981 3.32 -43.90 -12.96
N LEU A 982 2.30 -43.98 -13.81
CA LEU A 982 2.26 -43.33 -15.11
C LEU A 982 1.08 -42.37 -15.18
N GLY A 983 1.30 -41.17 -15.71
CA GLY A 983 0.27 -40.18 -16.00
C GLY A 983 0.35 -39.69 -17.44
N PHE A 984 -0.76 -39.82 -18.16
CA PHE A 984 -0.95 -39.31 -19.50
C PHE A 984 -2.04 -38.25 -19.51
N LEU A 985 -1.82 -37.14 -20.21
CA LEU A 985 -2.88 -36.17 -20.51
C LEU A 985 -2.98 -35.99 -22.02
N ASP A 986 -4.13 -36.36 -22.56
CA ASP A 986 -4.50 -36.08 -23.94
C ASP A 986 -5.31 -34.77 -24.02
N GLY A 987 -4.89 -33.91 -24.95
CA GLY A 987 -5.52 -32.61 -25.21
C GLY A 987 -6.54 -32.67 -26.34
N ASP A 988 -6.16 -32.07 -27.48
CA ASP A 988 -7.00 -31.87 -28.67
C ASP A 988 -6.58 -32.82 -29.82
N SER A 989 -6.21 -34.07 -29.53
CA SER A 989 -5.68 -35.00 -30.54
C SER A 989 -6.74 -35.38 -31.59
N GLY A 990 -6.34 -35.42 -32.86
CA GLY A 990 -7.15 -35.82 -34.01
C GLY A 990 -6.74 -37.16 -34.65
N ASP A 991 -5.61 -37.75 -34.25
CA ASP A 991 -5.03 -38.98 -34.85
C ASP A 991 -5.44 -40.31 -34.16
N GLY A 992 -6.29 -40.25 -33.15
CA GLY A 992 -6.70 -41.42 -32.35
C GLY A 992 -5.76 -41.76 -31.17
N THR A 993 -4.85 -40.86 -30.78
CA THR A 993 -3.95 -41.00 -29.62
C THR A 993 -4.67 -41.45 -28.34
N HIS A 994 -5.81 -40.81 -28.02
CA HIS A 994 -6.61 -41.16 -26.84
C HIS A 994 -7.06 -42.61 -26.84
N ASP A 995 -7.70 -43.02 -27.94
CA ASP A 995 -8.31 -44.34 -28.08
C ASP A 995 -7.24 -45.43 -28.07
N TRP A 996 -6.07 -45.14 -28.66
CA TRP A 996 -4.93 -46.04 -28.64
C TRP A 996 -4.41 -46.28 -27.23
N LEU A 997 -4.26 -45.23 -26.40
CA LEU A 997 -3.85 -45.33 -24.99
C LEU A 997 -4.93 -46.00 -24.14
N ALA A 998 -6.19 -45.61 -24.32
CA ALA A 998 -7.33 -46.15 -23.59
C ALA A 998 -7.46 -47.67 -23.78
N ALA A 999 -7.26 -48.17 -25.01
CA ALA A 999 -7.28 -49.60 -25.32
C ALA A 999 -6.20 -50.41 -24.60
N ARG A 1000 -5.09 -49.77 -24.18
CA ARG A 1000 -3.93 -50.41 -23.53
C ARG A 1000 -3.84 -50.15 -22.04
N LEU A 1001 -4.73 -49.31 -21.48
CA LEU A 1001 -4.82 -49.08 -20.04
C LEU A 1001 -4.91 -50.38 -19.22
N PRO A 1002 -5.69 -51.42 -19.60
CA PRO A 1002 -5.74 -52.65 -18.82
C PRO A 1002 -4.37 -53.33 -18.68
N GLU A 1003 -3.62 -53.42 -19.77
CA GLU A 1003 -2.27 -54.02 -19.80
C GLU A 1003 -1.28 -53.18 -19.00
N LEU A 1004 -1.32 -51.85 -19.16
CA LEU A 1004 -0.44 -50.94 -18.43
C LEU A 1004 -0.72 -50.97 -16.91
N ARG A 1005 -1.99 -51.05 -16.50
CA ARG A 1005 -2.38 -51.16 -15.08
C ARG A 1005 -2.02 -52.50 -14.45
N GLN A 1006 -1.82 -53.55 -15.24
CA GLN A 1006 -1.30 -54.83 -14.73
C GLN A 1006 0.22 -54.76 -14.48
N ARG A 1007 0.94 -53.97 -15.28
CA ARG A 1007 2.40 -53.87 -15.21
C ARG A 1007 2.90 -52.81 -14.24
N TYR A 1008 2.24 -51.67 -14.16
CA TYR A 1008 2.69 -50.49 -13.42
C TYR A 1008 1.84 -50.24 -12.18
N ARG A 1009 2.40 -49.58 -11.15
CA ARG A 1009 1.74 -49.31 -9.87
C ARG A 1009 0.38 -48.61 -10.03
N ARG A 1010 0.38 -47.53 -10.81
CA ARG A 1010 -0.81 -46.71 -11.10
C ARG A 1010 -0.69 -46.15 -12.51
N VAL A 1011 -1.81 -46.10 -13.23
CA VAL A 1011 -1.86 -45.49 -14.57
C VAL A 1011 -3.08 -44.58 -14.67
N THR A 1012 -2.81 -43.29 -14.80
CA THR A 1012 -3.80 -42.21 -14.93
C THR A 1012 -3.82 -41.72 -16.37
N LEU A 1013 -5.01 -41.68 -16.99
CA LEU A 1013 -5.23 -41.07 -18.29
C LEU A 1013 -6.26 -39.95 -18.13
N LEU A 1014 -5.83 -38.72 -18.38
CA LEU A 1014 -6.67 -37.52 -18.33
C LEU A 1014 -6.98 -37.06 -19.75
N ARG A 1015 -8.14 -36.43 -19.93
CA ARG A 1015 -8.53 -35.78 -21.19
C ARG A 1015 -8.96 -34.35 -20.91
N HIS A 1016 -8.45 -33.38 -21.66
CA HIS A 1016 -8.88 -31.99 -21.54
C HIS A 1016 -8.66 -31.21 -22.84
N ASP A 1017 -9.77 -30.81 -23.47
CA ASP A 1017 -9.74 -30.03 -24.71
C ASP A 1017 -9.53 -28.53 -24.38
N TYR A 1018 -8.46 -27.93 -24.91
CA TYR A 1018 -8.12 -26.52 -24.73
C TYR A 1018 -8.56 -25.66 -25.92
N GLY A 1019 -9.19 -26.24 -26.94
CA GLY A 1019 -9.66 -25.54 -28.15
C GLY A 1019 -8.53 -24.92 -28.96
N PHE A 1020 -7.31 -25.43 -28.86
CA PHE A 1020 -6.11 -24.84 -29.45
C PHE A 1020 -5.61 -25.66 -30.63
N ARG A 1021 -5.97 -25.21 -31.84
CA ARG A 1021 -5.48 -25.76 -33.12
C ARG A 1021 -4.51 -24.76 -33.75
N PRO A 1022 -3.18 -24.97 -33.63
CA PRO A 1022 -2.23 -24.05 -34.24
C PRO A 1022 -2.32 -24.16 -35.78
N GLU A 1023 -2.54 -23.03 -36.46
CA GLU A 1023 -2.42 -22.93 -37.92
C GLU A 1023 -1.00 -22.44 -38.25
N GLY A 1024 -0.15 -23.33 -38.77
CA GLY A 1024 1.22 -22.99 -39.21
C GLY A 1024 2.35 -23.72 -38.47
N PRO A 1025 3.60 -23.44 -38.86
CA PRO A 1025 4.77 -24.12 -38.31
C PRO A 1025 5.04 -23.75 -36.83
N ARG A 1026 5.74 -24.61 -36.08
CA ARG A 1026 6.00 -24.49 -34.63
C ARG A 1026 6.68 -23.18 -34.19
N TRP A 1027 7.18 -22.37 -35.13
CA TRP A 1027 7.88 -21.10 -34.94
C TRP A 1027 7.04 -19.84 -35.32
N ALA A 1028 5.74 -19.99 -35.63
CA ALA A 1028 4.85 -18.89 -35.99
C ALA A 1028 4.44 -18.00 -34.78
N PRO A 1029 3.88 -16.79 -34.99
CA PRO A 1029 3.63 -15.78 -33.93
C PRO A 1029 2.78 -16.22 -32.72
N ASP A 1030 2.07 -17.35 -32.79
CA ASP A 1030 1.25 -17.91 -31.71
C ASP A 1030 2.03 -18.75 -30.67
N ILE A 1031 3.37 -18.65 -30.62
CA ILE A 1031 4.24 -19.41 -29.69
C ILE A 1031 3.86 -19.22 -28.22
N GLN A 1032 3.52 -18.00 -27.80
CA GLN A 1032 3.16 -17.73 -26.40
C GLN A 1032 1.90 -18.50 -25.98
N ARG A 1033 0.87 -18.46 -26.82
CA ARG A 1033 -0.39 -19.18 -26.58
C ARG A 1033 -0.15 -20.70 -26.54
N ARG A 1034 0.76 -21.21 -27.38
CA ARG A 1034 1.17 -22.62 -27.35
C ARG A 1034 1.88 -22.99 -26.04
N ARG A 1035 2.85 -22.20 -25.56
CA ARG A 1035 3.58 -22.46 -24.30
C ARG A 1035 2.68 -22.33 -23.07
N GLU A 1036 1.75 -21.37 -23.09
CA GLU A 1036 0.72 -21.23 -22.06
C GLU A 1036 -0.18 -22.48 -21.98
N VAL A 1037 -0.70 -22.96 -23.11
CA VAL A 1037 -1.51 -24.18 -23.16
C VAL A 1037 -0.71 -25.39 -22.68
N LEU A 1038 0.55 -25.52 -23.08
CA LEU A 1038 1.41 -26.61 -22.63
C LEU A 1038 1.66 -26.57 -21.12
N ALA A 1039 1.94 -25.39 -20.55
CA ALA A 1039 2.09 -25.20 -19.11
C ALA A 1039 0.80 -25.58 -18.34
N ARG A 1040 -0.36 -25.17 -18.86
CA ARG A 1040 -1.67 -25.55 -18.31
C ARG A 1040 -1.89 -27.07 -18.38
N SER A 1041 -1.50 -27.72 -19.48
CA SER A 1041 -1.56 -29.18 -19.65
C SER A 1041 -0.66 -29.90 -18.66
N ARG A 1042 0.61 -29.48 -18.51
CA ARG A 1042 1.54 -30.08 -17.54
C ARG A 1042 1.02 -29.92 -16.11
N ASN A 1043 0.56 -28.73 -15.71
CA ASN A 1043 0.02 -28.53 -14.36
C ASN A 1043 -1.24 -29.35 -14.09
N ARG A 1044 -2.13 -29.50 -15.09
CA ARG A 1044 -3.33 -30.33 -14.97
C ARG A 1044 -2.98 -31.82 -14.87
N LEU A 1045 -1.99 -32.27 -15.63
CA LEU A 1045 -1.48 -33.63 -15.57
C LEU A 1045 -0.83 -33.92 -14.21
N LEU A 1046 0.05 -33.03 -13.76
CA LEU A 1046 0.71 -33.13 -12.45
C LEU A 1046 -0.32 -33.22 -11.32
N SER A 1047 -1.25 -32.28 -11.24
CA SER A 1047 -2.28 -32.24 -10.19
C SER A 1047 -3.24 -33.42 -10.24
N GLY A 1048 -3.50 -33.99 -11.43
CA GLY A 1048 -4.40 -35.14 -11.58
C GLY A 1048 -3.73 -36.50 -11.38
N ALA A 1049 -2.39 -36.58 -11.36
CA ALA A 1049 -1.66 -37.85 -11.30
C ALA A 1049 -0.71 -38.00 -10.11
N LEU A 1050 -0.23 -36.89 -9.51
CA LEU A 1050 0.67 -36.91 -8.35
C LEU A 1050 -0.06 -37.23 -7.06
N GLU A 1051 0.40 -38.27 -6.36
CA GLU A 1051 -0.10 -38.63 -5.03
C GLU A 1051 1.07 -38.78 -4.04
N ASP A 1052 1.53 -40.00 -3.82
CA ASP A 1052 2.50 -40.41 -2.79
C ASP A 1052 3.86 -40.83 -3.36
N GLU A 1053 4.19 -40.37 -4.56
CA GLU A 1053 5.49 -40.60 -5.21
C GLU A 1053 6.60 -39.71 -4.65
N ASP A 1054 7.84 -40.21 -4.63
CA ASP A 1054 9.00 -39.48 -4.12
C ASP A 1054 9.58 -38.55 -5.21
N TRP A 1055 9.45 -38.96 -6.48
CA TRP A 1055 9.95 -38.23 -7.64
C TRP A 1055 8.93 -38.15 -8.78
N VAL A 1056 9.03 -37.10 -9.57
CA VAL A 1056 8.30 -36.90 -10.81
C VAL A 1056 9.29 -36.86 -11.98
N LEU A 1057 9.16 -37.79 -12.91
CA LEU A 1057 9.90 -37.80 -14.16
C LEU A 1057 8.98 -37.32 -15.30
N TRP A 1058 9.21 -36.10 -15.78
CA TRP A 1058 8.64 -35.64 -17.03
C TRP A 1058 9.36 -36.30 -18.19
N LEU A 1059 8.61 -36.91 -19.11
CA LEU A 1059 9.18 -37.62 -20.26
C LEU A 1059 8.29 -37.41 -21.48
N ASP A 1060 8.83 -36.87 -22.56
CA ASP A 1060 8.06 -36.62 -23.79
C ASP A 1060 7.86 -37.92 -24.60
N ALA A 1061 6.74 -38.01 -25.31
CA ALA A 1061 6.31 -39.22 -26.03
C ALA A 1061 7.08 -39.50 -27.34
N ASP A 1062 7.84 -38.53 -27.83
CA ASP A 1062 8.55 -38.54 -29.12
C ASP A 1062 10.06 -38.83 -28.98
N LEU A 1063 10.52 -39.21 -27.78
CA LEU A 1063 11.84 -39.81 -27.59
C LEU A 1063 11.95 -41.16 -28.30
N VAL A 1064 13.02 -41.34 -29.07
CA VAL A 1064 13.27 -42.56 -29.86
C VAL A 1064 14.33 -43.46 -29.25
N ASP A 1065 15.18 -42.95 -28.35
CA ASP A 1065 16.13 -43.78 -27.59
C ASP A 1065 16.62 -43.08 -26.33
N TYR A 1066 16.95 -43.86 -25.30
CA TYR A 1066 17.69 -43.42 -24.12
C TYR A 1066 18.31 -44.65 -23.44
N PRO A 1067 19.41 -44.49 -22.69
CA PRO A 1067 20.02 -45.64 -22.01
C PRO A 1067 19.04 -46.22 -20.98
N SER A 1068 19.03 -47.56 -20.84
CA SER A 1068 18.13 -48.24 -19.90
C SER A 1068 18.33 -47.79 -18.46
N ASP A 1069 19.55 -47.35 -18.12
CA ASP A 1069 19.92 -46.81 -16.81
C ASP A 1069 19.66 -45.30 -16.63
N LEU A 1070 18.80 -44.71 -17.46
CA LEU A 1070 18.44 -43.29 -17.42
C LEU A 1070 17.95 -42.86 -16.03
N LEU A 1071 16.99 -43.58 -15.45
CA LEU A 1071 16.37 -43.18 -14.19
C LEU A 1071 17.35 -43.35 -13.03
N ALA A 1072 18.08 -44.46 -12.96
CA ALA A 1072 19.10 -44.62 -11.93
C ALA A 1072 20.20 -43.56 -12.01
N ARG A 1073 20.62 -43.13 -13.21
CA ARG A 1073 21.61 -42.06 -13.36
C ARG A 1073 21.08 -40.68 -12.96
N LEU A 1074 19.83 -40.38 -13.27
CA LEU A 1074 19.19 -39.13 -12.83
C LEU A 1074 19.06 -39.08 -11.30
N LEU A 1075 18.66 -40.19 -10.67
CA LEU A 1075 18.59 -40.31 -9.21
C LEU A 1075 19.98 -40.27 -8.55
N ALA A 1076 20.97 -40.93 -9.15
CA ALA A 1076 22.34 -40.96 -8.66
C ALA A 1076 23.04 -39.59 -8.69
N ALA A 1077 22.50 -38.61 -9.42
CA ALA A 1077 22.99 -37.23 -9.38
C ALA A 1077 22.78 -36.56 -8.01
N GLY A 1078 21.81 -37.04 -7.21
CA GLY A 1078 21.56 -36.55 -5.85
C GLY A 1078 21.11 -35.09 -5.81
N ARG A 1079 20.38 -34.62 -6.82
CA ARG A 1079 19.88 -33.25 -6.94
C ARG A 1079 18.37 -33.25 -7.10
N ASP A 1080 17.73 -32.20 -6.62
CA ASP A 1080 16.27 -32.12 -6.54
C ASP A 1080 15.58 -31.82 -7.87
N LEU A 1081 16.34 -31.34 -8.87
CA LEU A 1081 15.85 -31.02 -10.21
C LEU A 1081 16.96 -31.26 -11.23
N VAL A 1082 16.79 -32.27 -12.09
CA VAL A 1082 17.83 -32.77 -13.01
C VAL A 1082 17.30 -33.06 -14.41
N VAL A 1083 18.07 -32.65 -15.43
CA VAL A 1083 17.77 -32.86 -16.85
C VAL A 1083 18.97 -33.52 -17.57
N PRO A 1084 18.77 -34.56 -18.42
CA PRO A 1084 19.79 -35.11 -19.31
C PRO A 1084 19.95 -34.27 -20.59
N HIS A 1085 21.01 -34.50 -21.35
CA HIS A 1085 21.25 -33.85 -22.64
C HIS A 1085 20.39 -34.47 -23.74
N CYS A 1086 19.34 -33.76 -24.17
CA CYS A 1086 18.51 -34.19 -25.28
C CYS A 1086 19.10 -33.79 -26.63
N VAL A 1087 19.31 -34.79 -27.50
CA VAL A 1087 19.96 -34.64 -28.82
C VAL A 1087 19.12 -35.24 -29.94
N LEU A 1088 19.38 -34.81 -31.17
CA LEU A 1088 18.91 -35.47 -32.40
C LEU A 1088 19.76 -36.74 -32.68
N PRO A 1089 19.32 -37.64 -33.58
CA PRO A 1089 20.07 -38.85 -33.92
C PRO A 1089 21.47 -38.57 -34.52
N ASP A 1090 21.68 -37.37 -35.07
CA ASP A 1090 22.97 -36.91 -35.60
C ASP A 1090 23.89 -36.30 -34.52
N GLY A 1091 23.44 -36.25 -33.27
CA GLY A 1091 24.19 -35.77 -32.11
C GLY A 1091 24.07 -34.27 -31.82
N ARG A 1092 23.33 -33.50 -32.61
CA ARG A 1092 23.09 -32.07 -32.33
C ARG A 1092 22.13 -31.89 -31.14
N THR A 1093 22.36 -30.88 -30.31
CA THR A 1093 21.44 -30.51 -29.21
C THR A 1093 20.06 -30.20 -29.76
N PHE A 1094 19.05 -30.90 -29.24
CA PHE A 1094 17.65 -30.70 -29.61
C PHE A 1094 16.95 -29.73 -28.63
N ASP A 1095 17.10 -29.98 -27.33
CA ASP A 1095 16.40 -29.21 -26.30
C ASP A 1095 17.16 -27.93 -25.93
N LEU A 1096 16.76 -26.83 -26.56
CA LEU A 1096 17.30 -25.50 -26.33
C LEU A 1096 16.60 -24.74 -25.19
N ASN A 1097 15.78 -25.41 -24.37
CA ASN A 1097 15.24 -24.81 -23.14
C ASN A 1097 16.13 -25.13 -21.93
N SER A 1098 17.06 -26.08 -22.07
CA SER A 1098 18.06 -26.43 -21.05
C SER A 1098 19.35 -25.63 -21.26
N PHE A 1099 19.51 -24.54 -20.51
CA PHE A 1099 20.65 -23.63 -20.69
C PHE A 1099 21.16 -23.05 -19.37
N ARG A 1100 22.44 -22.65 -19.40
CA ARG A 1100 23.04 -21.73 -18.44
C ARG A 1100 23.22 -20.38 -19.11
N LEU A 1101 22.91 -19.32 -18.38
CA LEU A 1101 23.16 -17.97 -18.86
C LEU A 1101 24.63 -17.58 -18.72
N THR A 1102 25.18 -16.91 -19.73
CA THR A 1102 26.52 -16.31 -19.65
C THR A 1102 26.53 -14.90 -19.09
N GLY A 1103 25.34 -14.34 -18.84
CA GLY A 1103 25.06 -12.98 -18.39
C GLY A 1103 23.55 -12.76 -18.32
N GLU A 1104 23.07 -11.52 -18.15
CA GLU A 1104 21.64 -11.27 -18.26
C GLU A 1104 21.14 -11.50 -19.70
N GLU A 1105 19.91 -12.00 -19.84
CA GLU A 1105 19.23 -12.06 -21.13
C GLU A 1105 19.13 -10.68 -21.76
N ASP A 1106 19.34 -10.60 -23.06
CA ASP A 1106 19.21 -9.34 -23.79
C ASP A 1106 17.73 -8.92 -23.86
N PRO A 1107 17.34 -7.76 -23.30
CA PRO A 1107 15.97 -7.28 -23.33
C PRO A 1107 15.40 -7.09 -24.74
N ARG A 1108 16.25 -6.98 -25.77
CA ARG A 1108 15.80 -6.94 -27.18
C ARG A 1108 15.13 -8.23 -27.64
N HIS A 1109 15.37 -9.33 -26.94
CA HIS A 1109 14.74 -10.62 -27.20
C HIS A 1109 13.50 -10.85 -26.32
N LEU A 1110 13.11 -9.88 -25.48
CA LEU A 1110 11.88 -9.95 -24.68
C LEU A 1110 10.69 -9.55 -25.55
N ALA A 1111 9.86 -10.54 -25.93
CA ALA A 1111 8.64 -10.34 -26.70
C ALA A 1111 7.43 -10.80 -25.88
N ASP A 1112 6.42 -9.94 -25.74
CA ASP A 1112 5.20 -10.20 -24.95
C ASP A 1112 5.48 -10.68 -23.51
N GLY A 1113 6.56 -10.14 -22.92
CA GLY A 1113 7.00 -10.48 -21.58
C GLY A 1113 7.73 -11.82 -21.47
N ILE A 1114 8.11 -12.48 -22.57
CA ILE A 1114 8.86 -13.75 -22.58
C ILE A 1114 10.15 -13.60 -23.38
N PHE A 1115 11.27 -14.09 -22.86
CA PHE A 1115 12.55 -14.08 -23.56
C PHE A 1115 12.57 -15.12 -24.69
N GLN A 1116 12.80 -14.65 -25.91
CA GLN A 1116 12.91 -15.45 -27.14
C GLN A 1116 14.30 -15.24 -27.76
N SER A 1117 15.35 -15.52 -26.99
CA SER A 1117 16.74 -15.30 -27.41
C SER A 1117 17.14 -16.22 -28.57
N PRO A 1118 17.77 -15.69 -29.64
CA PRO A 1118 18.34 -16.50 -30.70
C PRO A 1118 19.38 -17.48 -30.16
N HIS A 1119 19.52 -18.63 -30.83
CA HIS A 1119 20.54 -19.60 -30.48
C HIS A 1119 21.95 -18.97 -30.49
N GLY A 1120 22.69 -19.13 -29.38
CA GLY A 1120 24.03 -18.56 -29.19
C GLY A 1120 24.05 -17.12 -28.64
N ALA A 1121 22.90 -16.49 -28.38
CA ALA A 1121 22.83 -15.16 -27.77
C ALA A 1121 22.62 -15.26 -26.25
N GLY A 1122 23.71 -15.24 -25.47
CA GLY A 1122 23.65 -15.17 -24.00
C GLY A 1122 23.30 -16.47 -23.27
N ARG A 1123 22.97 -17.54 -24.00
CA ARG A 1123 22.65 -18.88 -23.49
C ARG A 1123 23.70 -19.89 -23.95
N LEU A 1124 24.24 -20.66 -23.01
CA LEU A 1124 25.04 -21.86 -23.27
C LEU A 1124 24.19 -23.11 -23.00
N TYR A 1125 24.19 -24.04 -23.94
CA TYR A 1125 23.43 -25.28 -23.87
C TYR A 1125 24.31 -26.45 -23.45
N LEU A 1126 23.72 -27.62 -23.24
CA LEU A 1126 24.42 -28.78 -22.67
C LEU A 1126 25.59 -29.30 -23.51
N ASP A 1127 25.63 -29.06 -24.82
CA ASP A 1127 26.77 -29.39 -25.68
C ASP A 1127 28.03 -28.57 -25.35
N ALA A 1128 27.87 -27.33 -24.89
CA ALA A 1128 28.99 -26.49 -24.44
C ALA A 1128 29.69 -27.07 -23.20
N PHE A 1129 29.03 -27.98 -22.47
CA PHE A 1129 29.50 -28.57 -21.22
C PHE A 1129 29.86 -30.06 -21.36
N ALA A 1130 30.12 -30.57 -22.57
CA ALA A 1130 30.34 -31.99 -22.84
C ALA A 1130 31.47 -32.67 -22.02
N HIS A 1131 32.37 -31.88 -21.42
CA HIS A 1131 33.47 -32.35 -20.57
C HIS A 1131 33.17 -32.28 -19.07
N GLU A 1132 32.03 -31.71 -18.67
CA GLU A 1132 31.61 -31.59 -17.28
C GLU A 1132 30.66 -32.74 -16.89
N GLY A 1133 30.81 -33.26 -15.67
CA GLY A 1133 29.96 -34.36 -15.19
C GLY A 1133 28.52 -33.92 -14.88
N ILE A 1134 28.36 -32.78 -14.22
CA ILE A 1134 27.06 -32.18 -13.85
C ILE A 1134 27.22 -30.65 -13.81
N VAL A 1135 26.20 -29.92 -14.28
CA VAL A 1135 26.28 -28.47 -14.46
C VAL A 1135 25.03 -27.77 -13.91
N PRO A 1136 25.13 -26.68 -13.11
CA PRO A 1136 23.95 -25.88 -12.78
C PRO A 1136 23.38 -25.19 -14.03
N LEU A 1137 22.06 -25.09 -14.12
CA LEU A 1137 21.31 -24.48 -15.21
C LEU A 1137 20.40 -23.36 -14.69
N ASP A 1138 20.11 -22.38 -15.55
CA ASP A 1138 19.16 -21.30 -15.28
C ASP A 1138 17.79 -21.57 -15.92
N GLY A 1139 17.76 -22.31 -17.03
CA GLY A 1139 16.56 -22.84 -17.67
C GLY A 1139 16.63 -24.35 -17.83
N VAL A 1140 15.48 -25.02 -17.76
CA VAL A 1140 15.35 -26.45 -18.06
C VAL A 1140 14.29 -26.69 -19.13
N GLY A 1141 14.49 -27.74 -19.92
CA GLY A 1141 13.49 -28.26 -20.84
C GLY A 1141 12.65 -29.39 -20.25
N GLY A 1142 11.54 -29.69 -20.93
CA GLY A 1142 10.56 -30.68 -20.50
C GLY A 1142 10.70 -32.06 -21.14
N THR A 1143 11.70 -32.25 -22.01
CA THR A 1143 11.86 -33.47 -22.83
C THR A 1143 12.12 -34.71 -21.98
N ALA A 1144 13.02 -34.56 -21.00
CA ALA A 1144 13.23 -35.47 -19.90
C ALA A 1144 13.65 -34.62 -18.69
N LEU A 1145 12.89 -34.65 -17.60
CA LEU A 1145 13.16 -33.81 -16.42
C LEU A 1145 12.72 -34.53 -15.16
N LEU A 1146 13.68 -34.82 -14.27
CA LEU A 1146 13.43 -35.42 -12.97
C LEU A 1146 13.33 -34.31 -11.91
N VAL A 1147 12.25 -34.32 -11.14
CA VAL A 1147 11.98 -33.34 -10.07
C VAL A 1147 11.56 -34.07 -8.81
N ARG A 1148 12.12 -33.67 -7.66
CA ARG A 1148 11.68 -34.20 -6.36
C ARG A 1148 10.22 -33.82 -6.14
N ALA A 1149 9.37 -34.80 -5.85
CA ALA A 1149 7.92 -34.61 -5.83
C ALA A 1149 7.49 -33.57 -4.78
N ASP A 1150 8.23 -33.46 -3.68
CA ASP A 1150 7.95 -32.46 -2.63
C ASP A 1150 8.02 -31.02 -3.14
N LEU A 1151 8.90 -30.72 -4.11
CA LEU A 1151 8.94 -29.38 -4.69
C LEU A 1151 7.62 -29.04 -5.40
N HIS A 1152 7.06 -30.01 -6.12
CA HIS A 1152 5.74 -29.86 -6.74
C HIS A 1152 4.62 -29.72 -5.69
N ARG A 1153 4.70 -30.46 -4.57
CA ARG A 1153 3.76 -30.32 -3.44
C ARG A 1153 3.88 -28.97 -2.72
N GLU A 1154 5.08 -28.40 -2.70
CA GLU A 1154 5.41 -27.09 -2.13
C GLU A 1154 5.08 -25.91 -3.06
N GLY A 1155 4.59 -26.19 -4.27
CA GLY A 1155 4.09 -25.17 -5.20
C GLY A 1155 4.94 -24.94 -6.45
N LEU A 1156 6.01 -25.71 -6.65
CA LEU A 1156 6.75 -25.69 -7.92
C LEU A 1156 5.83 -26.17 -9.05
N CYS A 1157 5.62 -25.35 -10.08
CA CYS A 1157 4.76 -25.69 -11.21
C CYS A 1157 5.29 -25.06 -12.50
N PHE A 1158 4.60 -25.32 -13.61
CA PHE A 1158 4.90 -24.73 -14.92
C PHE A 1158 4.07 -23.45 -15.06
N PRO A 1159 4.61 -22.24 -14.87
CA PRO A 1159 3.79 -21.03 -14.91
C PRO A 1159 3.22 -20.82 -16.34
N PRO A 1160 1.89 -20.69 -16.50
CA PRO A 1160 1.27 -20.39 -17.79
C PRO A 1160 1.36 -18.90 -18.16
N TYR A 1161 2.03 -18.11 -17.33
CA TYR A 1161 2.28 -16.68 -17.46
C TYR A 1161 3.78 -16.41 -17.36
N SER A 1162 4.21 -15.19 -17.68
CA SER A 1162 5.61 -14.81 -17.52
C SER A 1162 6.01 -14.73 -16.05
N HIS A 1163 6.90 -15.64 -15.63
CA HIS A 1163 7.61 -15.61 -14.35
C HIS A 1163 9.06 -15.18 -14.61
N ARG A 1164 9.39 -13.94 -14.26
CA ARG A 1164 10.71 -13.31 -14.51
C ARG A 1164 11.14 -13.31 -15.99
N GLY A 1165 10.20 -13.21 -16.93
CA GLY A 1165 10.51 -13.24 -18.35
C GLY A 1165 10.53 -14.65 -18.96
N TYR A 1166 10.18 -15.68 -18.18
CA TYR A 1166 10.15 -17.07 -18.63
C TYR A 1166 8.77 -17.69 -18.40
N VAL A 1167 8.42 -18.70 -19.19
CA VAL A 1167 7.12 -19.39 -19.12
C VAL A 1167 7.37 -20.89 -19.16
N GLU A 1168 6.41 -21.70 -18.72
CA GLU A 1168 6.45 -23.16 -18.86
C GLU A 1168 7.70 -23.78 -18.19
N THR A 1169 8.54 -24.59 -18.85
CA THR A 1169 9.67 -25.29 -18.20
C THR A 1169 10.79 -24.34 -17.79
N GLU A 1170 11.05 -23.31 -18.59
CA GLU A 1170 12.01 -22.25 -18.25
C GLU A 1170 11.50 -21.45 -17.03
N GLY A 1171 10.19 -21.17 -17.00
CA GLY A 1171 9.55 -20.53 -15.85
C GLY A 1171 9.59 -21.40 -14.58
N LEU A 1172 9.47 -22.72 -14.72
CA LEU A 1172 9.63 -23.67 -13.61
C LEU A 1172 11.05 -23.60 -13.03
N ALA A 1173 12.10 -23.53 -13.86
CA ALA A 1173 13.47 -23.39 -13.38
C ALA A 1173 13.65 -22.12 -12.52
N MET A 1174 13.03 -21.01 -12.96
CA MET A 1174 13.07 -19.75 -12.23
C MET A 1174 12.26 -19.78 -10.94
N MET A 1175 11.11 -20.47 -10.92
CA MET A 1175 10.36 -20.72 -9.70
C MET A 1175 11.15 -21.59 -8.72
N ALA A 1176 11.84 -22.63 -9.19
CA ALA A 1176 12.71 -23.46 -8.36
C ALA A 1176 13.84 -22.63 -7.74
N LYS A 1177 14.45 -21.73 -8.52
CA LYS A 1177 15.47 -20.79 -8.05
C LYS A 1177 14.95 -19.87 -6.95
N ASP A 1178 13.70 -19.40 -7.07
CA ASP A 1178 13.03 -18.59 -6.05
C ASP A 1178 12.71 -19.39 -4.77
N MET A 1179 12.54 -20.71 -4.89
CA MET A 1179 12.43 -21.65 -3.78
C MET A 1179 13.79 -22.05 -3.19
N GLY A 1180 14.90 -21.48 -3.68
CA GLY A 1180 16.26 -21.83 -3.24
C GLY A 1180 16.78 -23.15 -3.81
N VAL A 1181 16.15 -23.68 -4.84
CA VAL A 1181 16.52 -24.94 -5.51
C VAL A 1181 17.23 -24.65 -6.83
N THR A 1182 18.41 -25.22 -7.01
CA THR A 1182 19.17 -25.12 -8.25
C THR A 1182 18.80 -26.24 -9.22
N ALA A 1183 18.57 -25.89 -10.48
CA ALA A 1183 18.42 -26.86 -11.56
C ALA A 1183 19.78 -27.38 -12.05
N TRP A 1184 19.86 -28.66 -12.41
CA TRP A 1184 21.11 -29.29 -12.84
C TRP A 1184 20.96 -30.05 -14.17
N GLY A 1185 21.98 -29.97 -15.00
CA GLY A 1185 22.11 -30.70 -16.26
C GLY A 1185 23.18 -31.78 -16.18
N LEU A 1186 22.97 -32.89 -16.89
CA LEU A 1186 23.96 -33.97 -17.07
C LEU A 1186 24.40 -34.04 -18.55
N PRO A 1187 25.47 -33.33 -18.96
CA PRO A 1187 25.91 -33.28 -20.36
C PRO A 1187 26.31 -34.64 -20.94
N GLY A 1188 26.84 -35.53 -20.09
CA GLY A 1188 27.25 -36.88 -20.48
C GLY A 1188 26.12 -37.91 -20.59
N LEU A 1189 24.91 -37.59 -20.11
CA LEU A 1189 23.75 -38.48 -20.16
C LEU A 1189 22.83 -38.06 -21.31
N ARG A 1190 22.79 -38.83 -22.39
CA ARG A 1190 22.07 -38.45 -23.61
C ARG A 1190 20.73 -39.17 -23.75
N VAL A 1191 19.71 -38.42 -24.16
CA VAL A 1191 18.43 -38.94 -24.65
C VAL A 1191 18.20 -38.47 -26.09
N ILE A 1192 17.60 -39.30 -26.93
CA ILE A 1192 17.49 -39.07 -28.38
C ILE A 1192 16.05 -38.78 -28.76
N HIS A 1193 15.83 -37.61 -29.35
CA HIS A 1193 14.54 -37.14 -29.86
C HIS A 1193 14.34 -37.52 -31.34
N GLY A 1194 13.11 -37.86 -31.75
CA GLY A 1194 12.77 -38.19 -33.14
C GLY A 1194 12.64 -36.93 -34.02
N ALA A 1195 13.36 -36.91 -35.14
CA ALA A 1195 13.44 -35.76 -36.06
C ALA A 1195 12.08 -35.31 -36.64
#